data_AF-A0A7C6XEC1-F1
#
_entry.id   AF-A0A7C6XEC1-F1
#
_cell.length_a   1.000
_cell.length_b   1.000
_cell.length_c   1.000
_cell.angle_alpha   90.00
_cell.angle_beta   90.00
_cell.angle_gamma   90.00
#
_symmetry.space_group_name_H-M   'P 1'
#
loop_
_entity.id
_entity.type
_entity.pdbx_description
1 polymer ?
#
loop_
_entity_poly.entity_id
_entity_poly.type
_entity_poly.pdbx_seq_one_letter_code
_entity_poly.pdbx_strand_id
1 'polypeptide(L)'
;MWIALPAGHAQAFPENLVSRARVSASSQASPADGKYGVLRLADGNRATHWASANKALPQWIRIEWDQAQEFDTISLQIYHTQARNLYAGWKRFEVELSDGTKRAYTVQPDQDVVNARLEKPCRAKWVQITLLEVYEERTYVGVDEVGIYLDPERRIREPKPIARALPREAIRVLGGRPHPSVYVTAADVARARRNAEQTEWGRQTKQEILAAADKWLERTEEEWLRFLPPPGACYAYGFTGCPICRSSWGTWGGARCSWDRPGTVQCTQGHILPDAKHPDDGSGYKGPDGRVHYFVGSWNAWVTEQWLNAINRLGHAYALTGDERYAERAAFFLDALASIYAESTSGSWDYPSSPPSGRFARPWYQVARTLVPFVEGYDLIYTSKALNKPSLRPRLEKGFPKGPTLQQRAVGTADAHGKSWEGMTRRDNIDLNLMQDGAYYCYSHSFSGGLHNGHADYMRGALAVGVLLGIPTYVYNAVESPYSIYAMLANNCDRDGRYYETALGYAIHCRNLYLTFTEPLRHWSDERYPKGVNLFANDRFRAFYELPDLTMDVAGHALNYGDCGPDHAFIFPSDAKFSGTDYTFAEHLYAGCTGAERERFARLLRYLAGGDVERARAAAPNRTWLLYHADPVPGAEAPSLPEDLHRKVFGSWFLGQKGLAILRDGSGAEAQGALVRFGPSLNHG
;
A
#
# COMPACT_ATOMS: atom_id res chain seq x y z
N MET A 1 33.99 -14.60 -28.96
CA MET A 1 34.94 -14.92 -27.88
C MET A 1 34.22 -14.64 -26.57
N TRP A 2 33.61 -15.67 -25.99
CA TRP A 2 32.81 -15.56 -24.76
C TRP A 2 33.76 -15.62 -23.57
N ILE A 3 33.85 -14.54 -22.80
CA ILE A 3 34.52 -14.56 -21.50
C ILE A 3 33.58 -15.29 -20.56
N ALA A 4 33.93 -16.54 -20.23
CA ALA A 4 33.32 -17.28 -19.15
C ALA A 4 33.58 -16.54 -17.84
N LEU A 5 32.52 -16.01 -17.21
CA LEU A 5 32.59 -15.63 -15.81
C LEU A 5 32.76 -16.91 -14.99
N PRO A 6 33.68 -16.96 -14.00
CA PRO A 6 33.82 -18.12 -13.14
C PRO A 6 32.51 -18.35 -12.40
N ALA A 7 32.05 -19.60 -12.37
CA ALA A 7 31.01 -20.02 -11.44
C ALA A 7 31.54 -19.78 -10.01
N GLY A 8 31.14 -18.66 -9.41
CA GLY A 8 31.35 -18.45 -7.98
C GLY A 8 30.61 -19.57 -7.26
N HIS A 9 31.36 -20.49 -6.65
CA HIS A 9 30.79 -21.43 -5.70
C HIS A 9 30.01 -20.61 -4.67
N ALA A 10 28.68 -20.75 -4.64
CA ALA A 10 27.89 -20.31 -3.51
C ALA A 10 28.42 -21.08 -2.29
N GLN A 11 29.29 -20.43 -1.52
CA GLN A 11 29.95 -21.03 -0.39
C GLN A 11 28.89 -21.32 0.69
N ALA A 12 28.79 -22.57 1.12
CA ALA A 12 27.72 -23.04 2.01
C ALA A 12 27.66 -22.25 3.34
N PHE A 13 26.45 -22.05 3.86
CA PHE A 13 26.23 -21.51 5.20
C PHE A 13 26.81 -22.45 6.28
N PRO A 14 27.32 -21.94 7.41
CA PRO A 14 27.79 -22.77 8.51
C PRO A 14 26.70 -23.72 9.03
N GLU A 15 27.07 -24.98 9.30
CA GLU A 15 26.16 -26.00 9.84
C GLU A 15 25.79 -25.73 11.31
N ASN A 16 24.51 -25.87 11.68
CA ASN A 16 24.07 -25.79 13.08
C ASN A 16 24.33 -27.13 13.80
N LEU A 17 25.29 -27.12 14.72
CA LEU A 17 25.74 -28.30 15.48
C LEU A 17 24.71 -28.79 16.51
N VAL A 18 23.71 -27.98 16.86
CA VAL A 18 22.67 -28.35 17.86
C VAL A 18 21.78 -29.49 17.38
N SER A 19 21.57 -29.61 16.07
CA SER A 19 20.77 -30.69 15.45
C SER A 19 21.26 -32.11 15.77
N ARG A 20 22.51 -32.24 16.23
CA ARG A 20 23.16 -33.51 16.61
C ARG A 20 23.45 -33.62 18.11
N ALA A 21 22.86 -32.75 18.92
CA ALA A 21 23.11 -32.67 20.36
C ALA A 21 21.94 -33.20 21.19
N ARG A 22 22.24 -33.62 22.42
CA ARG A 22 21.25 -33.75 23.50
C ARG A 22 21.06 -32.40 24.17
N VAL A 23 19.80 -32.06 24.48
CA VAL A 23 19.45 -30.81 25.17
C VAL A 23 18.81 -31.08 26.53
N SER A 24 19.18 -30.27 27.52
CA SER A 24 18.61 -30.30 28.88
C SER A 24 18.47 -28.89 29.44
N ALA A 25 17.62 -28.69 30.44
CA ALA A 25 17.35 -27.38 31.04
C ALA A 25 17.13 -27.48 32.55
N SER A 26 17.31 -26.36 33.25
CA SER A 26 17.05 -26.22 34.69
C SER A 26 15.61 -26.51 35.07
N SER A 27 14.67 -26.12 34.22
CA SER A 27 13.24 -26.33 34.39
C SER A 27 12.50 -26.20 33.05
N GLN A 28 11.24 -26.61 33.00
CA GLN A 28 10.41 -26.48 31.80
C GLN A 28 8.92 -26.43 32.17
N ALA A 29 8.14 -25.63 31.44
CA ALA A 29 6.70 -25.45 31.67
C ALA A 29 5.84 -26.64 31.23
N SER A 30 6.41 -27.59 30.49
CA SER A 30 5.74 -28.83 30.05
C SER A 30 6.71 -30.01 30.08
N PRO A 31 6.25 -31.27 29.88
CA PRO A 31 7.13 -32.40 29.59
C PRO A 31 8.11 -32.11 28.43
N ALA A 32 9.19 -32.88 28.35
CA ALA A 32 10.35 -32.56 27.48
C ALA A 32 9.99 -32.52 25.98
N ASP A 33 9.06 -33.35 25.56
CA ASP A 33 8.48 -33.44 24.23
C ASP A 33 7.20 -32.58 24.05
N GLY A 34 6.72 -31.96 25.14
CA GLY A 34 5.54 -31.10 25.13
C GLY A 34 5.75 -29.76 24.43
N LYS A 35 4.69 -28.94 24.45
CA LYS A 35 4.62 -27.63 23.76
C LYS A 35 5.77 -26.68 24.12
N TYR A 36 6.21 -26.67 25.37
CA TYR A 36 7.26 -25.79 25.91
C TYR A 36 8.48 -26.56 26.44
N GLY A 37 8.61 -27.83 26.05
CA GLY A 37 9.65 -28.73 26.53
C GLY A 37 11.03 -28.37 25.99
N VAL A 38 12.09 -28.87 26.64
CA VAL A 38 13.47 -28.56 26.25
C VAL A 38 13.84 -29.01 24.83
N LEU A 39 13.16 -30.01 24.27
CA LEU A 39 13.46 -30.51 22.93
C LEU A 39 13.18 -29.48 21.82
N ARG A 40 12.39 -28.44 22.11
CA ARG A 40 12.11 -27.33 21.17
C ARG A 40 13.36 -26.53 20.80
N LEU A 41 14.39 -26.54 21.66
CA LEU A 41 15.66 -25.86 21.40
C LEU A 41 16.44 -26.45 20.19
N ALA A 42 16.13 -27.68 19.78
CA ALA A 42 16.90 -28.46 18.81
C ALA A 42 16.04 -29.07 17.68
N ASP A 43 14.77 -28.71 17.55
CA ASP A 43 13.86 -29.32 16.58
C ASP A 43 13.87 -28.67 15.19
N GLY A 44 14.62 -27.58 15.02
CA GLY A 44 14.74 -26.83 13.77
C GLY A 44 13.46 -26.08 13.36
N ASN A 45 12.46 -26.01 14.25
CA ASN A 45 11.19 -25.34 13.99
C ASN A 45 11.05 -24.05 14.80
N ARG A 46 11.25 -22.92 14.11
CA ARG A 46 11.14 -21.56 14.68
C ARG A 46 9.74 -21.15 15.15
N ALA A 47 8.72 -21.97 14.91
CA ALA A 47 7.38 -21.76 15.45
C ALA A 47 7.19 -22.39 16.84
N THR A 48 8.23 -23.01 17.40
CA THR A 48 8.21 -23.62 18.72
C THR A 48 9.28 -23.01 19.62
N HIS A 49 9.15 -23.21 20.92
CA HIS A 49 10.08 -22.63 21.90
C HIS A 49 10.09 -23.41 23.21
N TRP A 50 11.21 -23.35 23.91
CA TRP A 50 11.30 -23.77 25.32
C TRP A 50 10.82 -22.63 26.23
N ALA A 51 10.15 -22.97 27.32
CA ALA A 51 9.82 -22.03 28.40
C ALA A 51 10.19 -22.62 29.76
N SER A 52 10.77 -21.82 30.64
CA SER A 52 11.05 -22.20 32.03
C SER A 52 9.77 -22.57 32.79
N ALA A 53 9.88 -23.32 33.90
CA ALA A 53 8.71 -23.64 34.72
C ALA A 53 8.18 -22.44 35.52
N ASN A 54 9.03 -21.44 35.78
CA ASN A 54 8.73 -20.26 36.58
C ASN A 54 9.75 -19.13 36.29
N LYS A 55 9.63 -18.03 37.05
CA LYS A 55 10.44 -16.82 36.92
C LYS A 55 11.75 -16.79 37.74
N ALA A 56 12.02 -17.81 38.55
CA ALA A 56 13.18 -17.81 39.45
C ALA A 56 14.47 -17.95 38.64
N LEU A 57 15.44 -17.06 38.88
CA LEU A 57 16.77 -17.11 38.27
C LEU A 57 17.79 -17.72 39.26
N PRO A 58 18.84 -18.41 38.76
CA PRO A 58 19.17 -18.60 37.35
C PRO A 58 18.34 -19.69 36.67
N GLN A 59 18.09 -19.53 35.37
CA GLN A 59 17.62 -20.61 34.49
C GLN A 59 18.73 -20.97 33.52
N TRP A 60 18.92 -22.25 33.21
CA TRP A 60 19.97 -22.69 32.29
C TRP A 60 19.44 -23.69 31.26
N ILE A 61 20.08 -23.67 30.10
CA ILE A 61 19.94 -24.69 29.05
C ILE A 61 21.33 -25.24 28.74
N ARG A 62 21.43 -26.53 28.45
CA ARG A 62 22.69 -27.22 28.15
C ARG A 62 22.54 -28.05 26.89
N ILE A 63 23.53 -27.92 26.02
CA ILE A 63 23.68 -28.61 24.74
C ILE A 63 24.91 -29.52 24.88
N GLU A 64 24.75 -30.81 24.68
CA GLU A 64 25.79 -31.82 24.88
C GLU A 64 25.91 -32.77 23.68
N TRP A 65 27.14 -33.05 23.26
CA TRP A 65 27.45 -33.98 22.18
C TRP A 65 28.22 -35.19 22.71
N ASP A 66 28.10 -36.32 22.00
CA ASP A 66 28.86 -37.53 22.33
C ASP A 66 30.38 -37.34 22.13
N GLN A 67 30.76 -36.50 21.16
CA GLN A 67 32.14 -36.11 20.89
C GLN A 67 32.29 -34.60 20.90
N ALA A 68 33.46 -34.12 21.36
CA ALA A 68 33.75 -32.70 21.46
C ALA A 68 33.71 -32.02 20.09
N GLN A 69 32.88 -30.99 19.96
CA GLN A 69 32.69 -30.20 18.74
C GLN A 69 33.53 -28.93 18.79
N GLU A 70 33.94 -28.44 17.63
CA GLU A 70 34.63 -27.16 17.47
C GLU A 70 33.64 -26.09 16.99
N PHE A 71 33.62 -24.94 17.67
CA PHE A 71 32.73 -23.82 17.36
C PHE A 71 33.28 -22.51 17.93
N ASP A 72 32.83 -21.37 17.41
CA ASP A 72 33.18 -20.04 17.91
C ASP A 72 31.96 -19.13 18.15
N THR A 73 30.77 -19.55 17.72
CA THR A 73 29.57 -18.71 17.72
C THR A 73 28.38 -19.47 18.30
N ILE A 74 27.80 -18.92 19.36
CA ILE A 74 26.54 -19.36 19.96
C ILE A 74 25.46 -18.32 19.65
N SER A 75 24.47 -18.69 18.84
CA SER A 75 23.30 -17.88 18.52
C SER A 75 22.14 -18.26 19.41
N LEU A 76 21.50 -17.29 20.07
CA LEU A 76 20.30 -17.48 20.89
C LEU A 76 19.16 -16.67 20.32
N GLN A 77 18.04 -17.31 20.02
CA GLN A 77 16.78 -16.64 19.69
C GLN A 77 15.87 -16.64 20.92
N ILE A 78 15.76 -15.49 21.59
CA ILE A 78 15.05 -15.28 22.85
C ILE A 78 13.58 -15.02 22.58
N TYR A 79 12.70 -15.81 23.20
CA TYR A 79 11.25 -15.68 23.08
C TYR A 79 10.71 -14.68 24.10
N HIS A 80 10.79 -13.38 23.81
CA HIS A 80 10.19 -12.34 24.67
C HIS A 80 9.30 -11.34 23.91
N THR A 81 9.73 -10.81 22.76
CA THR A 81 8.92 -9.79 22.06
C THR A 81 7.62 -10.33 21.47
N GLN A 82 7.50 -11.65 21.31
CA GLN A 82 6.32 -12.32 20.78
C GLN A 82 5.19 -12.39 21.83
N ALA A 83 5.52 -12.33 23.13
CA ALA A 83 4.57 -12.38 24.24
C ALA A 83 5.09 -11.64 25.48
N ARG A 84 5.32 -10.31 25.36
CA ARG A 84 5.94 -9.45 26.39
C ARG A 84 5.20 -9.40 27.73
N ASN A 85 3.93 -9.79 27.75
CA ASN A 85 3.12 -9.89 28.96
C ASN A 85 3.44 -11.15 29.79
N LEU A 86 4.06 -12.18 29.18
CA LEU A 86 4.32 -13.48 29.81
C LEU A 86 5.80 -13.84 29.90
N TYR A 87 6.64 -13.34 28.99
CA TYR A 87 8.05 -13.70 28.90
C TYR A 87 8.97 -12.51 29.14
N ALA A 88 9.96 -12.69 30.00
CA ALA A 88 10.90 -11.65 30.40
C ALA A 88 12.00 -11.44 29.35
N GLY A 89 12.31 -10.18 29.03
CA GLY A 89 13.50 -9.84 28.26
C GLY A 89 14.79 -10.21 29.00
N TRP A 90 15.68 -10.95 28.35
CA TRP A 90 16.98 -11.29 28.92
C TRP A 90 17.86 -10.04 29.00
N LYS A 91 18.64 -9.89 30.07
CA LYS A 91 19.59 -8.78 30.26
C LYS A 91 21.03 -9.26 30.31
N ARG A 92 21.29 -10.37 31.02
CA ARG A 92 22.64 -10.93 31.16
C ARG A 92 22.60 -12.44 31.27
N PHE A 93 23.45 -13.12 30.50
CA PHE A 93 23.65 -14.57 30.59
C PHE A 93 25.14 -14.92 30.56
N GLU A 94 25.48 -16.12 31.01
CA GLU A 94 26.83 -16.69 30.97
C GLU A 94 26.84 -17.94 30.11
N VAL A 95 27.87 -18.08 29.28
CA VAL A 95 28.20 -19.31 28.56
C VAL A 95 29.34 -20.00 29.29
N GLU A 96 29.12 -21.25 29.67
CA GLU A 96 30.13 -22.15 30.24
C GLU A 96 30.39 -23.33 29.29
N LEU A 97 31.66 -23.66 29.07
CA LEU A 97 32.10 -24.78 28.24
C LEU A 97 32.62 -25.94 29.09
N SER A 98 32.68 -27.13 28.51
CA SER A 98 33.17 -28.34 29.20
C SER A 98 34.62 -28.28 29.70
N ASP A 99 35.43 -27.34 29.21
CA ASP A 99 36.81 -27.12 29.67
C ASP A 99 36.91 -26.11 30.84
N GLY A 100 35.77 -25.62 31.33
CA GLY A 100 35.69 -24.63 32.41
C GLY A 100 35.73 -23.17 31.94
N THR A 101 35.84 -22.92 30.62
CA THR A 101 35.76 -21.56 30.07
C THR A 101 34.40 -20.95 30.37
N LYS A 102 34.39 -19.74 30.95
CA LYS A 102 33.19 -18.96 31.25
C LYS A 102 33.25 -17.59 30.62
N ARG A 103 32.16 -17.15 30.01
CA ARG A 103 32.03 -15.79 29.47
C ARG A 103 30.62 -15.26 29.62
N ALA A 104 30.49 -14.07 30.19
CA ALA A 104 29.22 -13.37 30.31
C ALA A 104 28.96 -12.48 29.09
N TYR A 105 27.68 -12.39 28.72
CA TYR A 105 27.17 -11.55 27.64
C TYR A 105 25.99 -10.72 28.14
N THR A 106 25.83 -9.55 27.56
CA THR A 106 24.70 -8.63 27.82
C THR A 106 23.82 -8.57 26.59
N VAL A 107 22.51 -8.45 26.82
CA VAL A 107 21.47 -8.38 25.78
C VAL A 107 20.81 -7.01 25.89
N GLN A 108 20.49 -6.38 24.76
CA GLN A 108 19.77 -5.10 24.77
C GLN A 108 18.26 -5.30 25.03
N PRO A 109 17.51 -4.29 25.55
CA PRO A 109 16.12 -4.43 25.99
C PRO A 109 15.10 -4.94 24.97
N ASP A 110 15.42 -4.94 23.68
CA ASP A 110 14.56 -5.40 22.58
C ASP A 110 15.29 -6.34 21.61
N GLN A 111 16.42 -6.91 22.03
CA GLN A 111 17.21 -7.80 21.19
C GLN A 111 16.72 -9.25 21.36
N ASP A 112 16.00 -9.75 20.34
CA ASP A 112 15.51 -11.13 20.31
C ASP A 112 16.56 -12.14 19.85
N VAL A 113 17.63 -11.70 19.19
CA VAL A 113 18.68 -12.60 18.74
C VAL A 113 20.05 -12.08 19.12
N VAL A 114 20.82 -12.94 19.78
CA VAL A 114 22.15 -12.63 20.29
C VAL A 114 23.14 -13.64 19.76
N ASN A 115 24.23 -13.14 19.15
CA ASN A 115 25.36 -13.97 18.75
C ASN A 115 26.49 -13.82 19.77
N ALA A 116 26.53 -14.71 20.76
CA ALA A 116 27.62 -14.84 21.71
C ALA A 116 28.85 -15.45 21.03
N ARG A 117 29.85 -14.60 20.74
CA ARG A 117 31.07 -15.01 20.05
C ARG A 117 32.24 -15.24 21.00
N LEU A 118 32.91 -16.36 20.82
CA LEU A 118 34.19 -16.67 21.46
C LEU A 118 35.32 -15.94 20.71
N GLU A 119 36.45 -15.72 21.38
CA GLU A 119 37.59 -15.00 20.78
C GLU A 119 38.30 -15.81 19.69
N LYS A 120 38.19 -17.13 19.77
CA LYS A 120 38.72 -18.11 18.84
C LYS A 120 37.82 -19.36 18.88
N PRO A 121 37.88 -20.22 17.86
CA PRO A 121 37.27 -21.54 17.94
C PRO A 121 37.71 -22.30 19.19
N CYS A 122 36.72 -22.81 19.93
CA CYS A 122 36.91 -23.64 21.11
C CYS A 122 36.36 -25.04 20.84
N ARG A 123 36.97 -26.04 21.45
CA ARG A 123 36.55 -27.44 21.35
C ARG A 123 35.95 -27.91 22.67
N ALA A 124 34.66 -28.25 22.68
CA ALA A 124 33.95 -28.63 23.91
C ALA A 124 32.95 -29.77 23.69
N LYS A 125 32.71 -30.58 24.73
CA LYS A 125 31.68 -31.64 24.76
C LYS A 125 30.29 -31.13 25.11
N TRP A 126 30.22 -30.01 25.83
CA TRP A 126 28.96 -29.37 26.15
C TRP A 126 29.12 -27.86 26.26
N VAL A 127 28.01 -27.16 26.04
CA VAL A 127 27.82 -25.73 26.25
C VAL A 127 26.62 -25.55 27.18
N GLN A 128 26.80 -24.81 28.27
CA GLN A 128 25.69 -24.38 29.13
C GLN A 128 25.51 -22.88 29.02
N ILE A 129 24.28 -22.44 28.78
CA ILE A 129 23.88 -21.04 28.78
C ILE A 129 23.04 -20.82 30.03
N THR A 130 23.49 -19.94 30.92
CA THR A 130 22.86 -19.64 32.20
C THR A 130 22.36 -18.20 32.19
N LEU A 131 21.05 -17.99 32.21
CA LEU A 131 20.43 -16.67 32.37
C LEU A 131 20.59 -16.18 33.82
N LEU A 132 21.22 -15.02 33.99
CA LEU A 132 21.55 -14.43 35.28
C LEU A 132 20.66 -13.24 35.65
N GLU A 133 20.32 -12.39 34.67
CA GLU A 133 19.49 -11.19 34.87
C GLU A 133 18.49 -11.01 33.74
N VAL A 134 17.32 -10.46 34.07
CA VAL A 134 16.26 -10.02 33.14
C VAL A 134 15.99 -8.52 33.31
N TYR A 135 15.43 -7.88 32.30
CA TYR A 135 15.02 -6.46 32.38
C TYR A 135 13.76 -6.26 33.21
N GLU A 136 12.83 -7.20 33.12
CA GLU A 136 11.59 -7.19 33.88
C GLU A 136 11.19 -8.60 34.28
N GLU A 137 10.67 -8.77 35.50
CA GLU A 137 10.10 -10.05 35.88
C GLU A 137 8.80 -10.32 35.13
N ARG A 138 8.68 -11.54 34.60
CA ARG A 138 7.49 -12.09 33.96
C ARG A 138 7.28 -13.53 34.40
N THR A 139 6.28 -14.22 33.87
CA THR A 139 5.95 -15.59 34.26
C THR A 139 7.03 -16.59 33.84
N TYR A 140 7.60 -16.41 32.66
CA TYR A 140 8.56 -17.33 32.04
C TYR A 140 9.76 -16.60 31.46
N VAL A 141 10.81 -17.36 31.18
CA VAL A 141 11.84 -17.02 30.19
C VAL A 141 11.79 -18.08 29.10
N GLY A 142 12.11 -17.72 27.86
CA GLY A 142 12.01 -18.65 26.75
C GLY A 142 13.04 -18.43 25.66
N VAL A 143 13.29 -19.49 24.90
CA VAL A 143 14.22 -19.54 23.77
C VAL A 143 13.56 -20.34 22.65
N ASP A 144 13.46 -19.75 21.46
CA ASP A 144 12.94 -20.40 20.25
C ASP A 144 13.93 -21.45 19.75
N GLU A 145 15.17 -21.02 19.55
CA GLU A 145 16.20 -21.82 18.90
C GLU A 145 17.58 -21.49 19.50
N VAL A 146 18.41 -22.53 19.66
CA VAL A 146 19.85 -22.37 19.91
C VAL A 146 20.59 -22.80 18.65
N GLY A 147 21.51 -21.97 18.21
CA GLY A 147 22.45 -22.29 17.15
C GLY A 147 23.88 -22.32 17.66
N ILE A 148 24.64 -23.36 17.32
CA ILE A 148 26.08 -23.42 17.64
C ILE A 148 26.83 -23.69 16.34
N TYR A 149 27.75 -22.80 16.00
CA TYR A 149 28.40 -22.75 14.69
C TYR A 149 29.91 -22.55 14.82
N LEU A 150 30.64 -23.16 13.88
CA LEU A 150 31.98 -22.71 13.52
C LEU A 150 31.83 -21.64 12.43
N ASP A 151 31.98 -20.37 12.81
CA ASP A 151 31.71 -19.20 11.97
C ASP A 151 32.86 -18.15 12.03
N PRO A 152 34.09 -18.53 11.64
CA PRO A 152 35.26 -17.64 11.73
C PRO A 152 35.13 -16.41 10.82
N GLU A 153 34.33 -16.51 9.76
CA GLU A 153 34.07 -15.43 8.80
C GLU A 153 32.85 -14.54 9.17
N ARG A 154 32.21 -14.78 10.33
CA ARG A 154 31.07 -13.98 10.83
C ARG A 154 29.88 -13.93 9.87
N ARG A 155 29.58 -15.06 9.22
CA ARG A 155 28.45 -15.25 8.32
C ARG A 155 27.12 -15.36 9.07
N ILE A 156 27.12 -15.90 10.30
CA ILE A 156 25.95 -15.91 11.18
C ILE A 156 25.76 -14.49 11.71
N ARG A 157 24.94 -13.70 11.03
CA ARG A 157 24.61 -12.34 11.45
C ARG A 157 23.45 -12.37 12.42
N GLU A 158 23.34 -11.33 13.24
CA GLU A 158 22.08 -11.09 13.94
C GLU A 158 21.01 -10.90 12.85
N PRO A 159 19.85 -11.58 12.94
CA PRO A 159 18.70 -11.27 12.13
C PRO A 159 18.45 -9.78 12.19
N LYS A 160 18.21 -9.17 11.03
CA LYS A 160 17.81 -7.78 11.00
C LYS A 160 16.57 -7.65 11.88
N PRO A 161 16.52 -6.68 12.81
CA PRO A 161 15.34 -6.43 13.61
C PRO A 161 14.12 -6.36 12.68
N ILE A 162 13.04 -7.05 13.04
CA ILE A 162 11.80 -6.95 12.29
C ILE A 162 11.37 -5.48 12.37
N ALA A 163 11.30 -4.81 11.22
CA ALA A 163 10.85 -3.44 11.17
C ALA A 163 9.42 -3.37 11.73
N ARG A 164 9.19 -2.49 12.70
CA ARG A 164 7.88 -2.25 13.31
C ARG A 164 7.53 -0.78 13.18
N ALA A 165 6.22 -0.50 13.13
CA ALA A 165 5.73 0.85 13.18
C ALA A 165 6.09 1.51 14.52
N LEU A 166 6.50 2.78 14.45
CA LEU A 166 6.58 3.63 15.63
C LEU A 166 5.18 3.85 16.20
N PRO A 167 5.03 3.96 17.53
CA PRO A 167 3.75 4.28 18.14
C PRO A 167 3.31 5.70 17.71
N ARG A 168 2.00 5.96 17.73
CA ARG A 168 1.39 7.18 17.16
C ARG A 168 1.99 8.45 17.76
N GLU A 169 2.21 8.46 19.07
CA GLU A 169 2.81 9.56 19.84
C GLU A 169 4.27 9.86 19.49
N ALA A 170 4.99 8.92 18.86
CA ALA A 170 6.36 9.13 18.41
C ALA A 170 6.42 9.71 16.98
N ILE A 171 5.30 9.79 16.26
CA ILE A 171 5.24 10.41 14.93
C ILE A 171 5.28 11.93 15.08
N ARG A 172 6.30 12.56 14.50
CA ARG A 172 6.50 14.02 14.57
C ARG A 172 6.01 14.69 13.28
N VAL A 173 5.10 15.64 13.45
CA VAL A 173 4.66 16.57 12.40
C VAL A 173 5.55 17.81 12.45
N LEU A 174 6.34 18.05 11.42
CA LEU A 174 7.22 19.22 11.35
C LEU A 174 6.53 20.43 10.68
N GLY A 175 5.56 20.18 9.80
CA GLY A 175 4.85 21.24 9.07
C GLY A 175 5.74 22.10 8.18
N GLY A 176 5.27 23.31 7.87
CA GLY A 176 6.07 24.37 7.25
C GLY A 176 6.49 24.16 5.80
N ARG A 177 5.91 23.16 5.10
CA ARG A 177 6.18 22.93 3.69
C ARG A 177 5.39 23.91 2.81
N PRO A 178 5.91 24.32 1.64
CA PRO A 178 5.12 25.08 0.68
C PRO A 178 3.97 24.22 0.15
N HIS A 179 2.84 24.84 -0.22
CA HIS A 179 1.69 24.13 -0.77
C HIS A 179 1.18 24.78 -2.07
N PRO A 180 0.68 23.99 -3.04
CA PRO A 180 0.66 22.53 -3.03
C PRO A 180 2.08 21.93 -3.16
N SER A 181 2.30 20.74 -2.60
CA SER A 181 3.61 20.05 -2.62
C SER A 181 3.55 18.53 -2.69
N VAL A 182 2.37 17.92 -2.74
CA VAL A 182 2.25 16.46 -2.80
C VAL A 182 2.30 15.99 -4.26
N TYR A 183 1.19 16.11 -4.99
CA TYR A 183 1.10 15.64 -6.39
C TYR A 183 1.44 16.72 -7.40
N VAL A 184 1.29 17.99 -7.03
CA VAL A 184 1.65 19.14 -7.87
C VAL A 184 2.36 20.19 -7.03
N THR A 185 3.15 21.03 -7.67
CA THR A 185 3.77 22.21 -7.05
C THR A 185 3.12 23.50 -7.56
N ALA A 186 3.47 24.64 -6.96
CA ALA A 186 3.09 25.95 -7.50
C ALA A 186 3.53 26.14 -8.99
N ALA A 187 4.66 25.55 -9.39
CA ALA A 187 5.13 25.60 -10.78
C ALA A 187 4.24 24.75 -11.71
N ASP A 188 3.74 23.61 -11.22
CA ASP A 188 2.83 22.76 -11.99
C ASP A 188 1.43 23.38 -12.09
N VAL A 189 0.96 24.09 -11.06
CA VAL A 189 -0.26 24.91 -11.14
C VAL A 189 -0.11 26.00 -12.19
N ALA A 190 1.04 26.68 -12.24
CA ALA A 190 1.31 27.67 -13.29
C ALA A 190 1.33 27.05 -14.69
N ARG A 191 1.90 25.84 -14.84
CA ARG A 191 1.84 25.05 -16.08
C ARG A 191 0.41 24.66 -16.44
N ALA A 192 -0.41 24.25 -15.48
CA ALA A 192 -1.82 23.93 -15.71
C ALA A 192 -2.62 25.13 -16.20
N ARG A 193 -2.42 26.32 -15.62
CA ARG A 193 -3.07 27.56 -16.10
C ARG A 193 -2.64 27.89 -17.53
N ARG A 194 -1.35 27.80 -17.83
CA ARG A 194 -0.82 27.99 -19.18
C ARG A 194 -1.44 27.00 -20.17
N ASN A 195 -1.40 25.70 -19.86
CA ASN A 195 -1.96 24.66 -20.74
C ASN A 195 -3.46 24.86 -20.95
N ALA A 196 -4.19 25.22 -19.88
CA ALA A 196 -5.62 25.52 -19.93
C ALA A 196 -5.98 26.76 -20.77
N GLU A 197 -5.03 27.62 -21.11
CA GLU A 197 -5.24 28.80 -21.95
C GLU A 197 -4.73 28.58 -23.38
N GLN A 198 -3.56 27.96 -23.51
CA GLN A 198 -2.81 27.90 -24.75
C GLN A 198 -3.13 26.70 -25.63
N THR A 199 -3.68 25.61 -25.08
CA THR A 199 -4.05 24.43 -25.87
C THR A 199 -5.58 24.31 -25.98
N GLU A 200 -6.06 23.69 -27.06
CA GLU A 200 -7.49 23.46 -27.26
C GLU A 200 -8.02 22.42 -26.26
N TRP A 201 -7.34 21.28 -26.13
CA TRP A 201 -7.69 20.26 -25.15
C TRP A 201 -7.63 20.78 -23.72
N GLY A 202 -6.69 21.68 -23.41
CA GLY A 202 -6.54 22.27 -22.09
C GLY A 202 -7.70 23.20 -21.74
N ARG A 203 -8.11 24.07 -22.69
CA ARG A 203 -9.30 24.94 -22.56
C ARG A 203 -10.55 24.11 -22.32
N GLN A 204 -10.75 23.04 -23.10
CA GLN A 204 -11.88 22.14 -22.93
C GLN A 204 -11.85 21.45 -21.55
N THR A 205 -10.69 20.93 -21.14
CA THR A 205 -10.54 20.26 -19.84
C THR A 205 -10.85 21.20 -18.68
N LYS A 206 -10.38 22.47 -18.72
CA LYS A 206 -10.72 23.48 -17.72
C LYS A 206 -12.23 23.73 -17.67
N GLN A 207 -12.90 23.88 -18.81
CA GLN A 207 -14.36 24.07 -18.86
C GLN A 207 -15.12 22.89 -18.25
N GLU A 208 -14.70 21.65 -18.55
CA GLU A 208 -15.29 20.45 -17.96
C GLU A 208 -15.11 20.41 -16.43
N ILE A 209 -13.93 20.77 -15.92
CA ILE A 209 -13.65 20.85 -14.48
C ILE A 209 -14.56 21.89 -13.81
N LEU A 210 -14.66 23.10 -14.37
CA LEU A 210 -15.48 24.18 -13.81
C LEU A 210 -16.97 23.81 -13.82
N ALA A 211 -17.49 23.31 -14.94
CA ALA A 211 -18.88 22.87 -15.03
C ALA A 211 -19.21 21.73 -14.05
N ALA A 212 -18.24 20.85 -13.76
CA ALA A 212 -18.40 19.79 -12.77
C ALA A 212 -18.29 20.30 -11.32
N ALA A 213 -17.51 21.36 -11.07
CA ALA A 213 -17.34 22.01 -9.78
C ALA A 213 -18.54 22.89 -9.40
N ASP A 214 -19.08 23.66 -10.35
CA ASP A 214 -20.19 24.59 -10.12
C ASP A 214 -21.44 23.91 -9.56
N LYS A 215 -21.70 22.66 -9.95
CA LYS A 215 -22.80 21.84 -9.42
C LYS A 215 -22.77 21.67 -7.90
N TRP A 216 -21.58 21.73 -7.30
CA TRP A 216 -21.42 21.58 -5.85
C TRP A 216 -21.64 22.88 -5.08
N LEU A 217 -21.77 24.00 -5.79
CA LEU A 217 -22.07 25.32 -5.23
C LEU A 217 -23.58 25.61 -5.20
N GLU A 218 -24.40 24.80 -5.87
CA GLU A 218 -25.85 25.05 -6.05
C GLU A 218 -26.68 24.96 -4.76
N ARG A 219 -26.20 24.25 -3.73
CA ARG A 219 -26.88 24.05 -2.44
C ARG A 219 -26.11 24.69 -1.29
N THR A 220 -26.79 25.05 -0.21
CA THR A 220 -26.13 25.59 1.00
C THR A 220 -25.35 24.52 1.77
N GLU A 221 -24.44 24.94 2.66
CA GLU A 221 -23.72 24.02 3.54
C GLU A 221 -24.69 23.23 4.43
N GLU A 222 -25.75 23.86 4.95
CA GLU A 222 -26.78 23.22 5.78
C GLU A 222 -27.59 22.17 5.01
N GLU A 223 -27.86 22.40 3.71
CA GLU A 223 -28.54 21.42 2.87
C GLU A 223 -27.69 20.17 2.64
N TRP A 224 -26.39 20.35 2.35
CA TRP A 224 -25.48 19.22 2.20
C TRP A 224 -25.28 18.45 3.50
N LEU A 225 -25.18 19.15 4.63
CA LEU A 225 -24.91 18.52 5.92
C LEU A 225 -25.97 17.48 6.32
N ARG A 226 -27.20 17.59 5.80
CA ARG A 226 -28.28 16.61 6.01
C ARG A 226 -27.96 15.21 5.48
N PHE A 227 -27.01 15.09 4.55
CA PHE A 227 -26.61 13.82 3.96
C PHE A 227 -25.41 13.18 4.66
N LEU A 228 -24.71 13.90 5.56
CA LEU A 228 -23.56 13.36 6.28
C LEU A 228 -23.97 12.11 7.08
N PRO A 229 -23.33 10.95 6.88
CA PRO A 229 -23.60 9.77 7.69
C PRO A 229 -23.31 9.99 9.18
N PRO A 230 -23.98 9.29 10.10
CA PRO A 230 -23.64 9.34 11.52
C PRO A 230 -22.24 8.72 11.79
N PRO A 231 -21.59 9.07 12.92
CA PRO A 231 -20.34 8.42 13.32
C PRO A 231 -20.52 6.90 13.49
N GLY A 232 -19.57 6.11 12.97
CA GLY A 232 -19.64 4.65 13.04
C GLY A 232 -20.78 4.02 12.23
N ALA A 233 -21.29 4.71 11.21
CA ALA A 233 -22.32 4.20 10.31
C ALA A 233 -21.87 2.95 9.54
N CYS A 234 -22.85 2.19 9.03
CA CYS A 234 -22.59 1.17 8.03
C CYS A 234 -22.17 1.79 6.71
N TYR A 235 -21.17 1.19 6.08
CA TYR A 235 -20.78 1.41 4.70
C TYR A 235 -20.77 0.07 3.97
N ALA A 236 -21.19 0.03 2.72
CA ALA A 236 -21.25 -1.20 1.94
C ALA A 236 -20.78 -1.03 0.48
N TYR A 237 -20.25 -2.12 -0.05
CA TYR A 237 -19.77 -2.27 -1.41
C TYR A 237 -20.97 -2.41 -2.36
N GLY A 238 -21.97 -3.21 -1.97
CA GLY A 238 -23.14 -3.55 -2.78
C GLY A 238 -23.11 -4.97 -3.37
N PHE A 239 -22.42 -5.93 -2.73
CA PHE A 239 -22.23 -7.28 -3.29
C PHE A 239 -23.52 -8.09 -3.41
N THR A 240 -24.45 -7.95 -2.46
CA THR A 240 -25.61 -8.85 -2.36
C THR A 240 -26.74 -8.55 -3.35
N GLY A 241 -26.77 -7.34 -3.93
CA GLY A 241 -27.74 -6.94 -4.94
C GLY A 241 -29.20 -6.95 -4.46
N CYS A 242 -30.14 -6.72 -5.38
CA CYS A 242 -31.56 -6.58 -5.05
C CYS A 242 -32.18 -7.90 -4.52
N PRO A 243 -32.84 -7.93 -3.34
CA PRO A 243 -33.50 -9.14 -2.85
C PRO A 243 -34.70 -9.57 -3.71
N ILE A 244 -35.25 -8.67 -4.53
CA ILE A 244 -36.42 -8.94 -5.38
C ILE A 244 -36.00 -9.61 -6.70
N CYS A 245 -34.97 -9.07 -7.38
CA CYS A 245 -34.60 -9.48 -8.74
C CYS A 245 -33.11 -9.81 -8.93
N ARG A 246 -32.31 -9.82 -7.85
CA ARG A 246 -30.86 -10.11 -7.81
C ARG A 246 -29.97 -9.15 -8.61
N SER A 247 -30.56 -8.18 -9.28
CA SER A 247 -29.81 -7.20 -10.06
C SER A 247 -29.02 -6.24 -9.17
N SER A 248 -27.85 -5.82 -9.64
CA SER A 248 -27.00 -4.84 -8.95
C SER A 248 -27.65 -3.45 -8.88
N TRP A 249 -27.26 -2.65 -7.90
CA TRP A 249 -27.50 -1.20 -7.86
C TRP A 249 -26.21 -0.41 -8.05
N GLY A 250 -25.11 -1.02 -8.48
CA GLY A 250 -23.79 -0.42 -8.55
C GLY A 250 -23.01 -0.52 -7.24
N THR A 251 -21.80 0.02 -7.22
CA THR A 251 -20.86 -0.13 -6.10
C THR A 251 -20.30 1.21 -5.65
N TRP A 252 -20.17 1.41 -4.34
CA TRP A 252 -19.60 2.64 -3.75
C TRP A 252 -20.14 3.93 -4.39
N GLY A 253 -19.28 4.82 -4.89
CA GLY A 253 -19.66 6.04 -5.61
C GLY A 253 -20.41 5.80 -6.92
N GLY A 254 -20.33 4.60 -7.50
CA GLY A 254 -21.12 4.17 -8.67
C GLY A 254 -22.48 3.56 -8.31
N ALA A 255 -22.85 3.51 -7.03
CA ALA A 255 -24.20 3.10 -6.63
C ALA A 255 -25.26 4.06 -7.19
N ARG A 256 -26.40 3.51 -7.59
CA ARG A 256 -27.54 4.21 -8.19
C ARG A 256 -28.39 4.88 -7.10
N CYS A 257 -27.79 5.89 -6.48
CA CYS A 257 -28.38 6.74 -5.46
C CYS A 257 -28.79 8.10 -6.07
N SER A 258 -29.61 8.88 -5.36
CA SER A 258 -29.91 10.26 -5.74
C SER A 258 -30.07 11.14 -4.50
N TRP A 259 -29.60 12.39 -4.59
CA TRP A 259 -29.82 13.41 -3.55
C TRP A 259 -31.31 13.68 -3.28
N ASP A 260 -32.18 13.44 -4.26
CA ASP A 260 -33.63 13.63 -4.15
C ASP A 260 -34.33 12.47 -3.41
N ARG A 261 -33.62 11.36 -3.20
CA ARG A 261 -34.11 10.16 -2.49
C ARG A 261 -33.07 9.69 -1.46
N PRO A 262 -32.79 10.50 -0.42
CA PRO A 262 -31.75 10.19 0.54
C PRO A 262 -32.05 8.86 1.26
N GLY A 263 -30.98 8.11 1.55
CA GLY A 263 -31.07 6.82 2.25
C GLY A 263 -31.50 5.64 1.39
N THR A 264 -31.64 5.81 0.07
CA THR A 264 -32.13 4.76 -0.84
C THR A 264 -31.17 4.43 -1.97
N VAL A 265 -31.25 3.21 -2.48
CA VAL A 265 -30.61 2.72 -3.71
C VAL A 265 -31.66 2.27 -4.73
N GLN A 266 -31.33 2.33 -6.02
CA GLN A 266 -32.17 1.78 -7.09
C GLN A 266 -31.45 0.69 -7.88
N CYS A 267 -32.01 -0.52 -7.93
CA CYS A 267 -31.40 -1.61 -8.72
C CYS A 267 -31.55 -1.38 -10.24
N THR A 268 -30.86 -2.19 -11.06
CA THR A 268 -30.93 -2.02 -12.52
C THR A 268 -32.30 -2.26 -13.13
N GLN A 269 -33.18 -2.96 -12.43
CA GLN A 269 -34.58 -3.19 -12.83
C GLN A 269 -35.55 -2.16 -12.24
N GLY A 270 -35.06 -1.15 -11.53
CA GLY A 270 -35.86 0.01 -11.10
C GLY A 270 -36.43 -0.04 -9.68
N HIS A 271 -36.30 -1.14 -8.93
CA HIS A 271 -36.75 -1.22 -7.53
C HIS A 271 -35.96 -0.25 -6.63
N ILE A 272 -36.67 0.51 -5.79
CA ILE A 272 -36.11 1.46 -4.82
C ILE A 272 -36.14 0.83 -3.44
N LEU A 273 -35.00 0.79 -2.76
CA LEU A 273 -34.83 0.11 -1.47
C LEU A 273 -34.02 1.02 -0.51
N PRO A 274 -34.26 0.97 0.82
CA PRO A 274 -35.26 0.14 1.50
C PRO A 274 -36.70 0.56 1.19
N ASP A 275 -37.62 -0.40 1.29
CA ASP A 275 -39.07 -0.16 1.27
C ASP A 275 -39.73 -0.77 2.52
N ALA A 276 -41.06 -0.68 2.65
CA ALA A 276 -41.76 -1.21 3.82
C ALA A 276 -41.63 -2.73 4.00
N LYS A 277 -41.36 -3.50 2.93
CA LYS A 277 -41.18 -4.96 2.98
C LYS A 277 -39.72 -5.36 3.19
N HIS A 278 -38.79 -4.46 2.88
CA HIS A 278 -37.35 -4.66 2.99
C HIS A 278 -36.72 -3.52 3.82
N PRO A 279 -37.10 -3.38 5.10
CA PRO A 279 -36.60 -2.28 5.94
C PRO A 279 -35.11 -2.46 6.25
N ASP A 280 -34.36 -1.36 6.20
CA ASP A 280 -32.96 -1.28 6.61
C ASP A 280 -32.80 -0.05 7.52
N ASP A 281 -32.50 -0.29 8.79
CA ASP A 281 -32.30 0.74 9.82
C ASP A 281 -30.86 1.31 9.85
N GLY A 282 -30.03 0.91 8.87
CA GLY A 282 -28.61 1.18 8.83
C GLY A 282 -27.76 -0.03 9.18
N SER A 283 -28.31 -1.10 9.74
CA SER A 283 -27.59 -2.35 10.04
C SER A 283 -27.73 -3.43 8.96
N GLY A 284 -28.51 -3.16 7.91
CA GLY A 284 -28.79 -4.06 6.81
C GLY A 284 -30.10 -4.84 6.97
N TYR A 285 -30.74 -5.14 5.85
CA TYR A 285 -31.92 -5.99 5.77
C TYR A 285 -31.51 -7.46 5.62
N LYS A 286 -31.90 -8.32 6.56
CA LYS A 286 -31.69 -9.78 6.43
C LYS A 286 -32.80 -10.41 5.60
N GLY A 287 -32.45 -10.87 4.40
CA GLY A 287 -33.36 -11.54 3.48
C GLY A 287 -33.76 -12.95 3.96
N PRO A 288 -34.85 -13.52 3.39
CA PRO A 288 -35.29 -14.88 3.71
C PRO A 288 -34.25 -15.97 3.40
N ASP A 289 -33.32 -15.70 2.49
CA ASP A 289 -32.20 -16.58 2.12
C ASP A 289 -31.00 -16.45 3.09
N GLY A 290 -31.12 -15.63 4.14
CA GLY A 290 -30.10 -15.41 5.15
C GLY A 290 -29.05 -14.36 4.79
N ARG A 291 -29.04 -13.83 3.55
CA ARG A 291 -28.11 -12.77 3.15
C ARG A 291 -28.52 -11.44 3.77
N VAL A 292 -27.53 -10.57 4.00
CA VAL A 292 -27.77 -9.20 4.48
C VAL A 292 -27.59 -8.22 3.31
N HIS A 293 -28.59 -7.36 3.11
CA HIS A 293 -28.62 -6.34 2.07
C HIS A 293 -28.47 -4.97 2.71
N TYR A 294 -27.37 -4.28 2.41
CA TYR A 294 -27.03 -2.98 3.01
C TYR A 294 -27.40 -1.82 2.09
N PHE A 295 -28.68 -1.45 2.06
CA PHE A 295 -29.18 -0.35 1.23
C PHE A 295 -28.69 0.99 1.76
N VAL A 296 -28.88 1.23 3.06
CA VAL A 296 -28.43 2.45 3.75
C VAL A 296 -26.90 2.50 3.78
N GLY A 297 -26.24 1.34 3.96
CA GLY A 297 -24.78 1.26 3.88
C GLY A 297 -24.23 1.62 2.49
N SER A 298 -24.91 1.22 1.42
CA SER A 298 -24.56 1.60 0.05
C SER A 298 -24.78 3.10 -0.20
N TRP A 299 -25.86 3.67 0.37
CA TRP A 299 -26.10 5.12 0.35
C TRP A 299 -24.97 5.89 1.05
N ASN A 300 -24.57 5.49 2.25
CA ASN A 300 -23.50 6.15 3.00
C ASN A 300 -22.15 6.09 2.26
N ALA A 301 -21.84 4.94 1.66
CA ALA A 301 -20.67 4.78 0.80
C ALA A 301 -20.73 5.72 -0.40
N TRP A 302 -21.88 5.80 -1.07
CA TRP A 302 -22.08 6.71 -2.19
C TRP A 302 -21.88 8.18 -1.78
N VAL A 303 -22.48 8.64 -0.68
CA VAL A 303 -22.33 10.02 -0.20
C VAL A 303 -20.86 10.40 0.00
N THR A 304 -20.12 9.60 0.76
CA THR A 304 -18.72 9.91 1.09
C THR A 304 -17.81 9.89 -0.16
N GLU A 305 -18.05 8.97 -1.10
CA GLU A 305 -17.35 8.92 -2.38
C GLU A 305 -17.71 10.11 -3.30
N GLN A 306 -18.98 10.52 -3.33
CA GLN A 306 -19.40 11.69 -4.09
C GLN A 306 -18.81 12.99 -3.51
N TRP A 307 -18.69 13.10 -2.20
CA TRP A 307 -18.05 14.26 -1.56
C TRP A 307 -16.54 14.27 -1.79
N LEU A 308 -15.87 13.12 -1.83
CA LEU A 308 -14.48 13.03 -2.28
C LEU A 308 -14.31 13.50 -3.74
N ASN A 309 -15.22 13.10 -4.63
CA ASN A 309 -15.25 13.60 -6.01
C ASN A 309 -15.46 15.11 -6.07
N ALA A 310 -16.33 15.66 -5.21
CA ALA A 310 -16.56 17.10 -5.09
C ALA A 310 -15.28 17.83 -4.67
N ILE A 311 -14.61 17.35 -3.61
CA ILE A 311 -13.37 17.93 -3.07
C ILE A 311 -12.31 18.08 -4.17
N ASN A 312 -12.06 17.04 -4.97
CA ASN A 312 -11.06 17.11 -6.03
C ASN A 312 -11.45 18.07 -7.16
N ARG A 313 -12.73 18.03 -7.62
CA ARG A 313 -13.20 18.95 -8.66
C ARG A 313 -13.11 20.40 -8.24
N LEU A 314 -13.53 20.70 -7.01
CA LEU A 314 -13.45 22.03 -6.41
C LEU A 314 -11.98 22.46 -6.21
N GLY A 315 -11.11 21.56 -5.76
CA GLY A 315 -9.68 21.81 -5.60
C GLY A 315 -9.00 22.17 -6.92
N HIS A 316 -9.25 21.42 -8.00
CA HIS A 316 -8.72 21.75 -9.32
C HIS A 316 -9.32 23.06 -9.87
N ALA A 317 -10.63 23.30 -9.69
CA ALA A 317 -11.26 24.55 -10.08
C ALA A 317 -10.62 25.75 -9.38
N TYR A 318 -10.36 25.65 -8.07
CA TYR A 318 -9.61 26.65 -7.31
C TYR A 318 -8.19 26.83 -7.85
N ALA A 319 -7.44 25.75 -8.06
CA ALA A 319 -6.07 25.82 -8.56
C ALA A 319 -5.99 26.53 -9.93
N LEU A 320 -6.96 26.29 -10.82
CA LEU A 320 -6.99 26.87 -12.17
C LEU A 320 -7.51 28.32 -12.22
N THR A 321 -8.21 28.80 -11.20
CA THR A 321 -8.91 30.11 -11.24
C THR A 321 -8.54 31.06 -10.12
N GLY A 322 -8.18 30.55 -8.94
CA GLY A 322 -8.04 31.33 -7.71
C GLY A 322 -9.37 31.75 -7.07
N ASP A 323 -10.52 31.28 -7.56
CA ASP A 323 -11.83 31.63 -6.99
C ASP A 323 -12.08 30.91 -5.66
N GLU A 324 -12.05 31.68 -4.57
CA GLU A 324 -12.20 31.20 -3.19
C GLU A 324 -13.53 30.49 -2.92
N ARG A 325 -14.58 30.69 -3.74
CA ARG A 325 -15.85 29.96 -3.58
C ARG A 325 -15.65 28.44 -3.71
N TYR A 326 -14.75 28.02 -4.60
CA TYR A 326 -14.43 26.60 -4.76
C TYR A 326 -13.66 26.05 -3.55
N ALA A 327 -12.64 26.78 -3.08
CA ALA A 327 -11.88 26.38 -1.90
C ALA A 327 -12.74 26.34 -0.63
N GLU A 328 -13.66 27.30 -0.47
CA GLU A 328 -14.59 27.36 0.65
C GLU A 328 -15.48 26.11 0.71
N ARG A 329 -16.02 25.69 -0.44
CA ARG A 329 -16.85 24.50 -0.53
C ARG A 329 -16.05 23.20 -0.35
N ALA A 330 -14.84 23.12 -0.92
CA ALA A 330 -13.96 21.97 -0.72
C ALA A 330 -13.58 21.81 0.76
N ALA A 331 -13.23 22.90 1.43
CA ALA A 331 -12.92 22.93 2.86
C ALA A 331 -14.12 22.47 3.71
N PHE A 332 -15.35 22.85 3.34
CA PHE A 332 -16.55 22.37 4.02
C PHE A 332 -16.72 20.85 3.92
N PHE A 333 -16.61 20.28 2.72
CA PHE A 333 -16.76 18.83 2.55
C PHE A 333 -15.66 18.05 3.27
N LEU A 334 -14.41 18.52 3.21
CA LEU A 334 -13.29 17.93 3.96
C LEU A 334 -13.55 17.96 5.47
N ASP A 335 -13.97 19.11 6.01
CA ASP A 335 -14.26 19.27 7.44
C ASP A 335 -15.45 18.42 7.90
N ALA A 336 -16.50 18.33 7.09
CA ALA A 336 -17.66 17.48 7.38
C ALA A 336 -17.27 16.00 7.45
N LEU A 337 -16.46 15.51 6.49
CA LEU A 337 -15.96 14.13 6.51
C LEU A 337 -14.98 13.90 7.67
N ALA A 338 -14.04 14.82 7.90
CA ALA A 338 -13.09 14.73 9.00
C ALA A 338 -13.78 14.68 10.38
N SER A 339 -14.97 15.28 10.49
CA SER A 339 -15.77 15.26 11.70
C SER A 339 -16.26 13.86 12.11
N ILE A 340 -16.30 12.88 11.20
CA ILE A 340 -16.78 11.50 11.46
C ILE A 340 -15.79 10.40 11.03
N TYR A 341 -14.63 10.78 10.50
CA TYR A 341 -13.66 9.84 9.91
C TYR A 341 -13.04 8.91 10.96
N ALA A 342 -12.63 9.47 12.10
CA ALA A 342 -12.00 8.73 13.19
C ALA A 342 -12.93 7.67 13.80
N GLU A 343 -14.24 7.92 13.75
CA GLU A 343 -15.29 7.02 14.25
C GLU A 343 -15.68 5.93 13.24
N SER A 344 -15.25 6.02 11.98
CA SER A 344 -15.70 5.12 10.89
C SER A 344 -14.61 4.11 10.51
N THR A 345 -14.44 3.04 11.30
CA THR A 345 -13.23 2.19 11.27
C THR A 345 -13.41 0.76 10.75
N SER A 346 -14.65 0.31 10.52
CA SER A 346 -14.92 -1.05 10.03
C SER A 346 -14.64 -1.27 8.55
N GLY A 347 -14.54 -0.20 7.75
CA GLY A 347 -14.57 -0.33 6.29
C GLY A 347 -15.95 -0.76 5.79
N SER A 348 -15.99 -1.41 4.62
CA SER A 348 -17.21 -1.95 4.03
C SER A 348 -17.67 -3.23 4.74
N TRP A 349 -18.89 -3.28 5.25
CA TRP A 349 -19.38 -4.40 6.10
C TRP A 349 -19.69 -5.68 5.33
N ASP A 350 -19.99 -5.56 4.04
CA ASP A 350 -20.24 -6.70 3.14
C ASP A 350 -18.97 -7.16 2.42
N TYR A 351 -17.81 -6.55 2.70
CA TYR A 351 -16.54 -6.99 2.14
C TYR A 351 -15.96 -8.13 2.97
N PRO A 352 -15.32 -9.15 2.36
CA PRO A 352 -14.75 -10.29 3.08
C PRO A 352 -13.46 -9.88 3.84
N SER A 353 -13.63 -9.14 4.92
CA SER A 353 -12.56 -8.70 5.83
C SER A 353 -12.80 -9.25 7.23
N SER A 354 -11.82 -10.00 7.76
CA SER A 354 -11.87 -10.56 9.12
C SER A 354 -10.57 -10.27 9.87
N PRO A 355 -10.61 -9.48 10.97
CA PRO A 355 -11.75 -8.67 11.40
C PRO A 355 -12.09 -7.56 10.38
N PRO A 356 -13.32 -7.03 10.39
CA PRO A 356 -13.66 -5.81 9.65
C PRO A 356 -12.71 -4.67 10.02
N SER A 357 -12.13 -4.02 9.02
CA SER A 357 -11.14 -2.96 9.20
C SER A 357 -11.11 -2.07 7.97
N GLY A 358 -10.89 -0.77 8.18
CA GLY A 358 -10.80 0.19 7.10
C GLY A 358 -11.12 1.61 7.57
N ARG A 359 -11.55 2.44 6.63
CA ARG A 359 -12.05 3.80 6.85
C ARG A 359 -13.19 4.09 5.89
N PHE A 360 -14.31 4.58 6.40
CA PHE A 360 -15.57 4.73 5.65
C PHE A 360 -15.89 3.45 4.84
N ALA A 361 -16.12 3.58 3.53
CA ALA A 361 -16.45 2.48 2.63
C ALA A 361 -15.25 1.65 2.15
N ARG A 362 -14.03 2.01 2.53
CA ARG A 362 -12.81 1.36 2.02
C ARG A 362 -12.23 0.37 3.03
N PRO A 363 -12.22 -0.94 2.69
CA PRO A 363 -11.66 -1.97 3.56
C PRO A 363 -10.13 -2.06 3.43
N TRP A 364 -9.45 -2.33 4.55
CA TRP A 364 -8.02 -2.66 4.61
C TRP A 364 -7.15 -1.66 3.82
N TYR A 365 -6.31 -2.14 2.90
CA TYR A 365 -5.42 -1.30 2.11
C TYR A 365 -6.16 -0.30 1.23
N GLN A 366 -7.42 -0.55 0.89
CA GLN A 366 -8.18 0.36 0.05
C GLN A 366 -8.43 1.71 0.71
N VAL A 367 -8.20 1.86 2.03
CA VAL A 367 -8.22 3.16 2.72
C VAL A 367 -7.36 4.19 2.00
N ALA A 368 -6.20 3.78 1.49
CA ALA A 368 -5.32 4.67 0.73
C ALA A 368 -5.94 5.16 -0.59
N ARG A 369 -6.90 4.41 -1.15
CA ARG A 369 -7.61 4.77 -2.41
C ARG A 369 -8.54 5.95 -2.26
N THR A 370 -8.97 6.26 -1.04
CA THR A 370 -9.69 7.51 -0.73
C THR A 370 -8.80 8.53 -0.03
N LEU A 371 -7.85 8.10 0.80
CA LEU A 371 -6.94 9.00 1.50
C LEU A 371 -6.07 9.82 0.54
N VAL A 372 -5.49 9.18 -0.48
CA VAL A 372 -4.66 9.89 -1.48
C VAL A 372 -5.46 10.96 -2.23
N PRO A 373 -6.66 10.69 -2.76
CA PRO A 373 -7.50 11.74 -3.33
C PRO A 373 -7.98 12.80 -2.33
N PHE A 374 -8.13 12.49 -1.03
CA PHE A 374 -8.38 13.54 -0.02
C PHE A 374 -7.17 14.47 0.12
N VAL A 375 -5.96 13.90 0.13
CA VAL A 375 -4.71 14.68 0.16
C VAL A 375 -4.61 15.58 -1.05
N GLU A 376 -4.87 15.08 -2.26
CA GLU A 376 -4.82 15.86 -3.49
C GLU A 376 -5.73 17.10 -3.43
N GLY A 377 -7.03 16.91 -3.18
CA GLY A 377 -7.96 18.03 -3.11
C GLY A 377 -7.66 19.00 -1.96
N TYR A 378 -7.17 18.50 -0.82
CA TYR A 378 -6.81 19.34 0.31
C TYR A 378 -5.53 20.17 0.07
N ASP A 379 -4.51 19.56 -0.53
CA ASP A 379 -3.23 20.21 -0.85
C ASP A 379 -3.43 21.40 -1.81
N LEU A 380 -4.33 21.25 -2.79
CA LEU A 380 -4.68 22.30 -3.75
C LEU A 380 -5.32 23.53 -3.10
N ILE A 381 -6.05 23.36 -1.99
CA ILE A 381 -6.70 24.46 -1.27
C ILE A 381 -5.94 24.86 0.01
N TYR A 382 -4.77 24.28 0.27
CA TYR A 382 -4.11 24.35 1.57
C TYR A 382 -3.77 25.78 2.00
N THR A 383 -3.61 26.72 1.06
CA THR A 383 -3.33 28.14 1.35
C THR A 383 -4.59 28.99 1.53
N SER A 384 -5.79 28.46 1.24
CA SER A 384 -7.04 29.19 1.36
C SER A 384 -7.35 29.54 2.82
N LYS A 385 -7.88 30.74 3.03
CA LYS A 385 -8.37 31.19 4.34
C LYS A 385 -9.61 30.44 4.81
N ALA A 386 -10.31 29.73 3.91
CA ALA A 386 -11.46 28.90 4.26
C ALA A 386 -11.12 27.83 5.32
N LEU A 387 -9.87 27.36 5.34
CA LEU A 387 -9.40 26.38 6.31
C LEU A 387 -9.26 26.92 7.74
N ASN A 388 -9.21 28.24 7.91
CA ASN A 388 -9.15 28.89 9.22
C ASN A 388 -10.54 29.13 9.82
N LYS A 389 -11.62 28.84 9.09
CA LYS A 389 -12.99 28.94 9.61
C LYS A 389 -13.19 27.93 10.75
N PRO A 390 -14.14 28.16 11.67
CA PRO A 390 -14.50 27.18 12.69
C PRO A 390 -14.92 25.84 12.06
N SER A 391 -14.46 24.75 12.66
CA SER A 391 -14.85 23.39 12.29
C SER A 391 -16.30 23.09 12.69
N LEU A 392 -16.95 22.23 11.91
CA LEU A 392 -18.23 21.62 12.23
C LEU A 392 -18.13 20.64 13.41
N ARG A 393 -16.95 20.03 13.63
CA ARG A 393 -16.79 18.90 14.55
C ARG A 393 -17.29 19.20 15.97
N PRO A 394 -16.88 20.29 16.66
CA PRO A 394 -17.34 20.54 18.03
C PRO A 394 -18.87 20.70 18.15
N ARG A 395 -19.53 21.16 17.08
CA ARG A 395 -21.00 21.25 17.03
C ARG A 395 -21.64 19.89 16.77
N LEU A 396 -21.08 19.10 15.85
CA LEU A 396 -21.59 17.77 15.49
C LEU A 396 -21.42 16.76 16.62
N GLU A 397 -20.29 16.79 17.31
CA GLU A 397 -19.96 15.87 18.41
C GLU A 397 -20.97 15.92 19.56
N LYS A 398 -21.59 17.08 19.81
CA LYS A 398 -22.68 17.22 20.81
C LYS A 398 -23.88 16.34 20.50
N GLY A 399 -24.09 15.99 19.23
CA GLY A 399 -25.15 15.10 18.75
C GLY A 399 -24.72 13.64 18.59
N PHE A 400 -23.47 13.28 18.89
CA PHE A 400 -22.99 11.91 18.76
C PHE A 400 -23.67 11.00 19.79
N PRO A 401 -23.84 9.69 19.47
CA PRO A 401 -24.44 8.75 20.41
C PRO A 401 -23.60 8.67 21.69
N LYS A 402 -24.26 8.71 22.86
CA LYS A 402 -23.60 8.56 24.16
C LYS A 402 -23.19 7.11 24.47
N GLY A 403 -23.72 6.14 23.73
CA GLY A 403 -23.40 4.71 23.84
C GLY A 403 -22.71 4.19 22.58
N PRO A 404 -22.47 2.87 22.50
CA PRO A 404 -21.73 2.27 21.38
C PRO A 404 -22.29 2.67 20.02
N THR A 405 -21.43 2.98 19.05
CA THR A 405 -21.85 3.29 17.68
C THR A 405 -22.49 2.07 17.00
N LEU A 406 -23.07 2.28 15.82
CA LEU A 406 -23.69 1.18 15.08
C LEU A 406 -22.68 0.10 14.68
N GLN A 407 -21.45 0.47 14.29
CA GLN A 407 -20.40 -0.51 13.98
C GLN A 407 -20.05 -1.42 15.17
N GLN A 408 -19.92 -0.88 16.38
CA GLN A 408 -19.61 -1.71 17.54
C GLN A 408 -20.77 -2.67 17.86
N ARG A 409 -22.02 -2.22 17.72
CA ARG A 409 -23.19 -3.06 17.96
C ARG A 409 -23.41 -4.14 16.90
N ALA A 410 -23.21 -3.80 15.63
CA ALA A 410 -23.58 -4.65 14.50
C ALA A 410 -22.45 -5.58 14.02
N VAL A 411 -21.20 -5.10 14.00
CA VAL A 411 -20.05 -5.85 13.47
C VAL A 411 -18.89 -6.02 14.47
N GLY A 412 -19.07 -5.56 15.72
CA GLY A 412 -18.11 -5.77 16.81
C GLY A 412 -16.81 -4.97 16.70
N THR A 413 -16.66 -4.10 15.70
CA THR A 413 -15.50 -3.19 15.60
C THR A 413 -15.57 -2.18 16.73
N ALA A 414 -14.53 -2.12 17.57
CA ALA A 414 -14.47 -1.20 18.68
C ALA A 414 -14.63 0.27 18.24
N ASP A 415 -15.35 1.05 19.03
CA ASP A 415 -15.47 2.48 18.82
C ASP A 415 -14.11 3.16 18.90
N ALA A 416 -13.91 4.12 18.00
CA ALA A 416 -12.79 5.04 18.00
C ALA A 416 -13.34 6.46 18.04
N HIS A 417 -12.57 7.38 18.62
CA HIS A 417 -13.01 8.76 18.82
C HIS A 417 -11.92 9.71 18.34
N GLY A 418 -12.30 10.65 17.49
CA GLY A 418 -11.44 11.76 17.09
C GLY A 418 -11.28 12.80 18.20
N LYS A 419 -10.46 13.83 17.94
CA LYS A 419 -10.22 14.95 18.85
C LYS A 419 -11.11 16.14 18.51
N SER A 420 -11.60 16.84 19.54
CA SER A 420 -12.51 17.98 19.41
C SER A 420 -12.28 18.97 20.56
N TRP A 421 -12.35 20.27 20.28
CA TRP A 421 -12.26 21.34 21.29
C TRP A 421 -12.94 22.62 20.80
N GLU A 422 -13.26 23.53 21.73
CA GLU A 422 -13.83 24.84 21.39
C GLU A 422 -12.80 25.70 20.63
N GLY A 423 -13.23 26.31 19.52
CA GLY A 423 -12.34 27.11 18.66
C GLY A 423 -11.52 26.30 17.65
N MET A 424 -11.73 24.98 17.56
CA MET A 424 -11.12 24.12 16.52
C MET A 424 -11.42 24.67 15.11
N THR A 425 -10.39 24.80 14.29
CA THR A 425 -10.52 25.22 12.88
C THR A 425 -10.78 24.04 11.96
N ARG A 426 -11.29 24.31 10.74
CA ARG A 426 -11.42 23.27 9.69
C ARG A 426 -10.07 22.58 9.44
N ARG A 427 -8.97 23.34 9.39
CA ARG A 427 -7.60 22.81 9.28
C ARG A 427 -7.27 21.83 10.40
N ASP A 428 -7.48 22.22 11.65
CA ASP A 428 -7.17 21.37 12.79
C ASP A 428 -7.91 20.03 12.71
N ASN A 429 -9.18 20.07 12.30
CA ASN A 429 -10.01 18.88 12.16
C ASN A 429 -9.54 17.98 11.02
N ILE A 430 -9.29 18.55 9.86
CA ILE A 430 -8.81 17.82 8.67
C ILE A 430 -7.44 17.19 8.96
N ASP A 431 -6.50 17.96 9.51
CA ASP A 431 -5.14 17.50 9.78
C ASP A 431 -5.12 16.35 10.81
N LEU A 432 -5.89 16.46 11.90
CA LEU A 432 -5.86 15.46 12.97
C LEU A 432 -6.75 14.25 12.71
N ASN A 433 -8.03 14.49 12.41
CA ASN A 433 -9.05 13.45 12.42
C ASN A 433 -9.17 12.69 11.10
N LEU A 434 -8.66 13.26 10.00
CA LEU A 434 -8.66 12.62 8.68
C LEU A 434 -7.24 12.28 8.23
N MET A 435 -6.36 13.28 8.11
CA MET A 435 -5.03 13.09 7.52
C MET A 435 -4.13 12.25 8.43
N GLN A 436 -3.86 12.70 9.66
CA GLN A 436 -2.99 11.95 10.59
C GLN A 436 -3.59 10.61 10.99
N ASP A 437 -4.91 10.52 11.20
CA ASP A 437 -5.55 9.25 11.54
C ASP A 437 -5.44 8.22 10.40
N GLY A 438 -5.81 8.61 9.18
CA GLY A 438 -5.72 7.77 8.00
C GLY A 438 -4.28 7.38 7.66
N ALA A 439 -3.33 8.31 7.80
CA ALA A 439 -1.92 8.05 7.54
C ALA A 439 -1.32 7.07 8.55
N TYR A 440 -1.64 7.20 9.84
CA TYR A 440 -1.15 6.25 10.84
C TYR A 440 -1.73 4.85 10.62
N TYR A 441 -3.01 4.74 10.25
CA TYR A 441 -3.61 3.47 9.84
C TYR A 441 -2.79 2.86 8.69
N CYS A 442 -2.55 3.61 7.61
CA CYS A 442 -1.81 3.11 6.46
C CYS A 442 -0.35 2.75 6.82
N TYR A 443 0.34 3.62 7.56
CA TYR A 443 1.72 3.43 8.01
C TYR A 443 1.88 2.15 8.85
N SER A 444 1.03 1.97 9.87
CA SER A 444 1.12 0.81 10.76
C SER A 444 0.91 -0.51 10.03
N HIS A 445 0.01 -0.55 9.03
CA HIS A 445 -0.25 -1.75 8.24
C HIS A 445 0.85 -2.06 7.21
N SER A 446 1.68 -1.08 6.83
CA SER A 446 2.81 -1.27 5.91
C SER A 446 3.93 -2.17 6.48
N PHE A 447 3.86 -2.56 7.76
CA PHE A 447 4.81 -3.46 8.39
C PHE A 447 4.35 -4.93 8.43
N SER A 448 3.20 -5.25 7.83
CA SER A 448 2.68 -6.63 7.71
C SER A 448 3.50 -7.53 6.78
N GLY A 449 4.36 -6.95 5.93
CA GLY A 449 5.39 -7.66 5.18
C GLY A 449 4.98 -8.24 3.81
N GLY A 450 3.73 -8.08 3.38
CA GLY A 450 3.33 -8.43 2.02
C GLY A 450 3.89 -7.43 1.01
N LEU A 451 4.56 -7.87 -0.06
CA LEU A 451 5.01 -6.99 -1.14
C LEU A 451 4.05 -7.03 -2.34
N HIS A 452 2.75 -6.86 -2.12
CA HIS A 452 1.72 -6.88 -3.17
C HIS A 452 1.12 -5.49 -3.42
N ASN A 453 0.18 -5.37 -4.37
CA ASN A 453 -0.47 -4.11 -4.70
C ASN A 453 -1.11 -3.41 -3.47
N GLY A 454 -1.78 -4.17 -2.58
CA GLY A 454 -2.33 -3.64 -1.33
C GLY A 454 -1.30 -3.06 -0.36
N HIS A 455 -0.06 -3.55 -0.36
CA HIS A 455 1.00 -2.94 0.44
C HIS A 455 1.45 -1.59 -0.13
N ALA A 456 1.52 -1.49 -1.46
CA ALA A 456 1.78 -0.22 -2.12
C ALA A 456 0.70 0.83 -1.79
N ASP A 457 -0.56 0.41 -1.69
CA ASP A 457 -1.67 1.23 -1.19
C ASP A 457 -1.38 1.77 0.23
N TYR A 458 -1.07 0.91 1.20
CA TYR A 458 -0.70 1.36 2.55
C TYR A 458 0.48 2.34 2.54
N MET A 459 1.54 2.05 1.79
CA MET A 459 2.71 2.94 1.73
C MET A 459 2.37 4.31 1.12
N ARG A 460 1.66 4.36 0.00
CA ARG A 460 1.34 5.64 -0.65
C ARG A 460 0.41 6.51 0.18
N GLY A 461 -0.52 5.90 0.94
CA GLY A 461 -1.41 6.64 1.84
C GLY A 461 -0.65 7.38 2.93
N ALA A 462 0.31 6.70 3.58
CA ALA A 462 1.18 7.33 4.57
C ALA A 462 2.14 8.35 3.93
N LEU A 463 2.74 8.01 2.78
CA LEU A 463 3.64 8.90 2.04
C LEU A 463 2.97 10.23 1.67
N ALA A 464 1.77 10.19 1.08
CA ALA A 464 1.06 11.38 0.63
C ALA A 464 0.81 12.36 1.78
N VAL A 465 0.28 11.86 2.92
CA VAL A 465 0.11 12.69 4.12
C VAL A 465 1.44 13.12 4.73
N GLY A 466 2.47 12.27 4.63
CA GLY A 466 3.81 12.62 5.10
C GLY A 466 4.40 13.82 4.36
N VAL A 467 4.21 13.90 3.05
CA VAL A 467 4.61 15.07 2.27
C VAL A 467 3.71 16.27 2.56
N LEU A 468 2.39 16.05 2.67
CA LEU A 468 1.42 17.12 3.01
C LEU A 468 1.76 17.79 4.35
N LEU A 469 1.89 17.03 5.44
CA LEU A 469 2.01 17.59 6.79
C LEU A 469 3.47 17.74 7.25
N GLY A 470 4.45 17.35 6.42
CA GLY A 470 5.86 17.36 6.80
C GLY A 470 6.18 16.32 7.88
N ILE A 471 5.91 15.04 7.62
CA ILE A 471 6.20 13.91 8.51
C ILE A 471 7.30 13.05 7.88
N PRO A 472 8.58 13.26 8.21
CA PRO A 472 9.70 12.55 7.56
C PRO A 472 9.62 11.03 7.74
N THR A 473 9.11 10.54 8.88
CA THR A 473 8.98 9.11 9.17
C THR A 473 8.23 8.36 8.07
N TYR A 474 7.14 8.94 7.54
CA TYR A 474 6.34 8.29 6.49
C TYR A 474 7.05 8.30 5.14
N VAL A 475 7.76 9.39 4.84
CA VAL A 475 8.54 9.51 3.61
C VAL A 475 9.71 8.53 3.62
N TYR A 476 10.49 8.50 4.71
CA TYR A 476 11.63 7.60 4.87
C TYR A 476 11.19 6.14 4.84
N ASN A 477 10.04 5.80 5.45
CA ASN A 477 9.48 4.45 5.34
C ASN A 477 9.24 4.06 3.87
N ALA A 478 8.72 4.96 3.04
CA ALA A 478 8.45 4.67 1.63
C ALA A 478 9.71 4.36 0.80
N VAL A 479 10.89 4.85 1.19
CA VAL A 479 12.15 4.69 0.41
C VAL A 479 13.22 3.82 1.07
N GLU A 480 13.22 3.66 2.39
CA GLU A 480 14.31 2.97 3.11
C GLU A 480 13.89 1.72 3.85
N SER A 481 12.59 1.57 4.12
CA SER A 481 12.05 0.41 4.80
C SER A 481 12.40 -0.88 4.04
N PRO A 482 12.53 -2.04 4.73
CA PRO A 482 12.58 -3.34 4.07
C PRO A 482 11.39 -3.60 3.13
N TYR A 483 10.32 -2.82 3.26
CA TYR A 483 9.13 -2.89 2.42
C TYR A 483 8.96 -1.68 1.47
N SER A 484 10.00 -0.87 1.29
CA SER A 484 10.00 0.36 0.47
C SER A 484 9.60 0.14 -1.00
N ILE A 485 9.38 1.24 -1.73
CA ILE A 485 9.19 1.23 -3.19
C ILE A 485 10.34 0.54 -3.92
N TYR A 486 11.57 0.64 -3.43
CA TYR A 486 12.71 -0.07 -4.02
C TYR A 486 12.68 -1.57 -3.74
N ALA A 487 12.26 -1.98 -2.53
CA ALA A 487 12.05 -3.39 -2.22
C ALA A 487 10.92 -3.98 -3.08
N MET A 488 9.82 -3.24 -3.23
CA MET A 488 8.72 -3.57 -4.12
C MET A 488 9.21 -3.73 -5.57
N LEU A 489 9.92 -2.74 -6.14
CA LEU A 489 10.47 -2.85 -7.50
C LEU A 489 11.44 -4.02 -7.64
N ALA A 490 12.24 -4.31 -6.63
CA ALA A 490 13.23 -5.38 -6.69
C ALA A 490 12.61 -6.79 -6.69
N ASN A 491 11.49 -6.97 -6.01
CA ASN A 491 10.82 -8.27 -5.88
C ASN A 491 9.66 -8.45 -6.88
N ASN A 492 9.04 -7.34 -7.29
CA ASN A 492 7.81 -7.36 -8.07
C ASN A 492 8.00 -7.05 -9.54
N CYS A 493 9.09 -6.39 -9.93
CA CYS A 493 9.41 -6.10 -11.31
C CYS A 493 10.49 -7.06 -11.80
N ASP A 494 10.15 -7.91 -12.76
CA ASP A 494 11.09 -8.83 -13.37
C ASP A 494 12.02 -8.13 -14.38
N ARG A 495 13.00 -8.84 -14.93
CA ARG A 495 13.97 -8.32 -15.91
C ARG A 495 13.28 -7.67 -17.11
N ASP A 496 12.12 -8.17 -17.49
CA ASP A 496 11.39 -7.81 -18.69
C ASP A 496 10.33 -6.72 -18.40
N GLY A 497 10.37 -6.09 -17.22
CA GLY A 497 9.46 -5.01 -16.82
C GLY A 497 8.08 -5.49 -16.40
N ARG A 498 7.93 -6.79 -16.07
CA ARG A 498 6.63 -7.38 -15.70
C ARG A 498 6.43 -7.40 -14.20
N TYR A 499 5.19 -7.12 -13.82
CA TYR A 499 4.73 -7.27 -12.45
C TYR A 499 4.66 -8.76 -12.09
N TYR A 500 4.98 -9.13 -10.84
CA TYR A 500 5.03 -10.54 -10.43
C TYR A 500 3.67 -11.24 -10.58
N GLU A 501 2.57 -10.58 -10.19
CA GLU A 501 1.22 -11.06 -10.45
C GLU A 501 0.98 -11.07 -11.96
N THR A 502 0.53 -12.22 -12.44
CA THR A 502 0.48 -12.46 -13.87
C THR A 502 -0.67 -11.71 -14.54
N ALA A 503 -1.84 -11.59 -13.95
CA ALA A 503 -2.99 -10.91 -14.56
C ALA A 503 -2.68 -9.47 -15.02
N LEU A 504 -2.90 -9.19 -16.32
CA LEU A 504 -2.57 -7.89 -16.92
C LEU A 504 -3.29 -6.74 -16.22
N GLY A 505 -4.58 -6.89 -15.92
CA GLY A 505 -5.36 -5.86 -15.20
C GLY A 505 -4.76 -5.51 -13.84
N TYR A 506 -4.37 -6.50 -13.05
CA TYR A 506 -3.68 -6.30 -11.77
C TYR A 506 -2.29 -5.68 -11.94
N ALA A 507 -1.57 -6.08 -12.98
CA ALA A 507 -0.27 -5.52 -13.31
C ALA A 507 -0.38 -4.03 -13.71
N ILE A 508 -1.39 -3.63 -14.48
CA ILE A 508 -1.66 -2.22 -14.81
C ILE A 508 -2.13 -1.45 -13.57
N HIS A 509 -3.01 -2.04 -12.75
CA HIS A 509 -3.43 -1.46 -11.48
C HIS A 509 -2.25 -1.16 -10.56
N CYS A 510 -1.34 -2.12 -10.37
CA CYS A 510 -0.15 -1.93 -9.55
C CYS A 510 0.80 -0.84 -10.10
N ARG A 511 0.98 -0.77 -11.43
CA ARG A 511 1.71 0.32 -12.10
C ARG A 511 1.13 1.68 -11.74
N ASN A 512 -0.19 1.83 -11.82
CA ASN A 512 -0.85 3.08 -11.45
C ASN A 512 -0.62 3.43 -9.97
N LEU A 513 -0.62 2.44 -9.06
CA LEU A 513 -0.26 2.68 -7.67
C LEU A 513 1.18 3.19 -7.52
N TYR A 514 2.14 2.62 -8.25
CA TYR A 514 3.56 2.98 -8.13
C TYR A 514 3.84 4.38 -8.70
N LEU A 515 3.09 4.83 -9.72
CA LEU A 515 3.19 6.21 -10.21
C LEU A 515 2.86 7.23 -9.12
N THR A 516 1.93 6.94 -8.22
CA THR A 516 1.56 7.87 -7.13
C THR A 516 2.66 8.08 -6.07
N PHE A 517 3.79 7.36 -6.16
CA PHE A 517 4.97 7.64 -5.34
C PHE A 517 5.84 8.72 -5.97
N THR A 518 5.75 8.95 -7.29
CA THR A 518 6.76 9.70 -8.02
C THR A 518 6.77 11.18 -7.65
N GLU A 519 5.62 11.85 -7.66
CA GLU A 519 5.49 13.26 -7.34
C GLU A 519 5.77 13.54 -5.87
N PRO A 520 5.15 12.85 -4.89
CA PRO A 520 5.44 13.11 -3.46
C PRO A 520 6.93 12.95 -3.13
N LEU A 521 7.58 11.91 -3.67
CA LEU A 521 9.01 11.68 -3.43
C LEU A 521 9.91 12.70 -4.13
N ARG A 522 9.53 13.18 -5.32
CA ARG A 522 10.25 14.22 -6.05
C ARG A 522 10.11 15.59 -5.39
N HIS A 523 8.94 15.89 -4.83
CA HIS A 523 8.63 17.15 -4.16
C HIS A 523 9.04 17.17 -2.69
N TRP A 524 9.35 16.01 -2.11
CA TRP A 524 10.01 15.94 -0.81
C TRP A 524 11.43 16.48 -0.91
N SER A 525 11.82 17.33 0.03
CA SER A 525 13.18 17.82 0.16
C SER A 525 13.47 18.15 1.60
N ASP A 526 14.61 17.68 2.09
CA ASP A 526 15.17 17.94 3.41
C ASP A 526 16.70 17.68 3.39
N GLU A 527 17.35 17.65 4.54
CA GLU A 527 18.78 17.35 4.65
C GLU A 527 19.14 15.96 4.08
N ARG A 528 18.25 14.98 4.20
CA ARG A 528 18.49 13.60 3.78
C ARG A 528 18.31 13.41 2.27
N TYR A 529 17.34 14.11 1.70
CA TYR A 529 17.00 14.10 0.28
C TYR A 529 16.94 15.53 -0.26
N PRO A 530 18.08 16.23 -0.39
CA PRO A 530 18.09 17.66 -0.74
C PRO A 530 17.56 17.98 -2.13
N LYS A 531 17.46 16.98 -3.02
CA LYS A 531 16.91 17.08 -4.38
C LYS A 531 15.63 16.25 -4.58
N GLY A 532 15.08 15.74 -3.49
CA GLY A 532 14.07 14.68 -3.53
C GLY A 532 14.57 13.38 -4.14
N VAL A 533 13.65 12.46 -4.37
CA VAL A 533 13.93 11.14 -4.93
C VAL A 533 13.25 11.01 -6.29
N ASN A 534 14.05 10.91 -7.35
CA ASN A 534 13.56 10.69 -8.71
C ASN A 534 13.50 9.18 -9.03
N LEU A 535 12.31 8.59 -8.93
CA LEU A 535 12.13 7.17 -9.28
C LEU A 535 12.39 6.87 -10.76
N PHE A 536 12.19 7.84 -11.66
CA PHE A 536 12.50 7.66 -13.08
C PHE A 536 14.00 7.56 -13.36
N ALA A 537 14.88 7.89 -12.41
CA ALA A 537 16.32 7.61 -12.55
C ALA A 537 16.63 6.10 -12.44
N ASN A 538 15.71 5.29 -11.93
CA ASN A 538 15.89 3.84 -11.80
C ASN A 538 15.47 3.10 -13.09
N ASP A 539 16.38 2.31 -13.67
CA ASP A 539 16.15 1.58 -14.92
C ASP A 539 15.00 0.58 -14.83
N ARG A 540 14.85 -0.11 -13.69
CA ARG A 540 13.72 -1.05 -13.48
C ARG A 540 12.40 -0.32 -13.40
N PHE A 541 12.36 0.87 -12.80
CA PHE A 541 11.16 1.69 -12.78
C PHE A 541 10.78 2.10 -14.21
N ARG A 542 11.72 2.58 -15.03
CA ARG A 542 11.43 2.93 -16.43
C ARG A 542 10.96 1.73 -17.26
N ALA A 543 11.66 0.60 -17.16
CA ALA A 543 11.28 -0.64 -17.84
C ALA A 543 9.89 -1.15 -17.42
N PHE A 544 9.47 -0.89 -16.18
CA PHE A 544 8.14 -1.25 -15.68
C PHE A 544 7.00 -0.57 -16.46
N TYR A 545 7.24 0.59 -17.09
CA TYR A 545 6.24 1.38 -17.80
C TYR A 545 6.43 1.43 -19.32
N GLU A 546 7.51 0.85 -19.86
CA GLU A 546 7.81 0.90 -21.29
C GLU A 546 7.00 -0.15 -22.07
N LEU A 547 5.85 0.28 -22.60
CA LEU A 547 4.91 -0.50 -23.41
C LEU A 547 4.36 -1.79 -22.76
N PRO A 548 3.97 -1.80 -21.47
CA PRO A 548 3.49 -3.02 -20.82
C PRO A 548 2.22 -3.62 -21.47
N ASP A 549 1.37 -2.81 -22.11
CA ASP A 549 0.12 -3.28 -22.68
C ASP A 549 0.33 -3.85 -24.09
N LEU A 550 0.90 -3.05 -25.01
CA LEU A 550 1.12 -3.44 -26.42
C LEU A 550 2.02 -4.66 -26.57
N THR A 551 2.96 -4.86 -25.67
CA THR A 551 3.82 -6.06 -25.68
C THR A 551 3.10 -7.33 -25.23
N MET A 552 1.90 -7.21 -24.63
CA MET A 552 0.99 -8.33 -24.32
C MET A 552 -0.14 -8.48 -25.33
N ASP A 553 -0.26 -7.61 -26.34
CA ASP A 553 -1.29 -7.74 -27.37
C ASP A 553 -1.04 -8.96 -28.26
N VAL A 554 -2.04 -9.82 -28.45
CA VAL A 554 -2.00 -10.96 -29.37
C VAL A 554 -3.20 -10.88 -30.30
N ALA A 555 -2.95 -10.54 -31.56
CA ALA A 555 -3.98 -10.35 -32.58
C ALA A 555 -5.12 -9.41 -32.12
N GLY A 556 -4.80 -8.30 -31.42
CA GLY A 556 -5.79 -7.34 -30.92
C GLY A 556 -6.41 -7.69 -29.57
N HIS A 557 -6.04 -8.84 -28.98
CA HIS A 557 -6.55 -9.30 -27.70
C HIS A 557 -5.53 -9.15 -26.58
N ALA A 558 -6.01 -8.74 -25.41
CA ALA A 558 -5.24 -8.84 -24.18
C ALA A 558 -5.13 -10.32 -23.77
N LEU A 559 -3.95 -10.70 -23.27
CA LEU A 559 -3.76 -12.06 -22.78
C LEU A 559 -4.61 -12.31 -21.53
N ASN A 560 -5.51 -13.29 -21.63
CA ASN A 560 -6.36 -13.74 -20.54
C ASN A 560 -5.67 -14.85 -19.72
N TYR A 561 -4.79 -14.44 -18.82
CA TYR A 561 -4.11 -15.33 -17.88
C TYR A 561 -4.15 -14.73 -16.46
N GLY A 562 -4.31 -15.60 -15.45
CA GLY A 562 -4.51 -15.19 -14.06
C GLY A 562 -5.97 -14.85 -13.74
N ASP A 563 -6.17 -13.90 -12.84
CA ASP A 563 -7.48 -13.41 -12.42
C ASP A 563 -8.01 -12.38 -13.45
N CYS A 564 -8.53 -12.91 -14.56
CA CYS A 564 -9.05 -12.14 -15.69
C CYS A 564 -10.38 -12.72 -16.17
N GLY A 565 -11.34 -11.84 -16.47
CA GLY A 565 -12.63 -12.23 -17.04
C GLY A 565 -12.48 -12.70 -18.50
N PRO A 566 -13.41 -13.52 -19.03
CA PRO A 566 -13.34 -13.99 -20.40
C PRO A 566 -13.41 -12.82 -21.40
N ASP A 567 -12.63 -12.92 -22.47
CA ASP A 567 -12.68 -12.01 -23.61
C ASP A 567 -13.61 -12.61 -24.66
N HIS A 568 -14.71 -11.91 -24.93
CA HIS A 568 -15.73 -12.30 -25.90
C HIS A 568 -15.75 -11.38 -27.12
N ALA A 569 -14.81 -10.44 -27.21
CA ALA A 569 -14.75 -9.52 -28.34
C ALA A 569 -14.36 -10.26 -29.62
N PHE A 570 -14.91 -9.80 -30.73
CA PHE A 570 -14.44 -10.16 -32.07
C PHE A 570 -13.75 -8.93 -32.66
N ILE A 571 -12.45 -9.03 -32.92
CA ILE A 571 -11.60 -7.90 -33.31
C ILE A 571 -10.87 -8.26 -34.62
N PHE A 572 -10.85 -7.34 -35.58
CA PHE A 572 -9.95 -7.44 -36.72
C PHE A 572 -8.61 -6.80 -36.33
N PRO A 573 -7.50 -7.56 -36.32
CA PRO A 573 -6.21 -7.03 -35.92
C PRO A 573 -5.75 -5.91 -36.86
N SER A 574 -5.16 -4.86 -36.29
CA SER A 574 -4.60 -3.71 -37.01
C SER A 574 -3.09 -3.70 -36.87
N ASP A 575 -2.40 -3.36 -37.95
CA ASP A 575 -0.94 -3.13 -37.93
C ASP A 575 -0.60 -1.80 -37.24
N ALA A 576 -1.54 -0.86 -37.18
CA ALA A 576 -1.41 0.38 -36.42
C ALA A 576 -1.87 0.17 -34.97
N LYS A 577 -1.04 -0.52 -34.17
CA LYS A 577 -1.34 -0.79 -32.76
C LYS A 577 -1.27 0.46 -31.89
N PHE A 578 -2.26 0.64 -31.02
CA PHE A 578 -2.32 1.73 -30.05
C PHE A 578 -2.86 1.22 -28.70
N SER A 579 -2.27 1.71 -27.61
CA SER A 579 -2.82 1.54 -26.25
C SER A 579 -2.85 2.90 -25.54
N GLY A 580 -4.03 3.28 -25.06
CA GLY A 580 -4.18 4.48 -24.22
C GLY A 580 -3.45 4.36 -22.88
N THR A 581 -3.28 3.14 -22.37
CA THR A 581 -2.48 2.84 -21.17
C THR A 581 -1.01 3.13 -21.42
N ASP A 582 -0.45 2.58 -22.51
CA ASP A 582 0.96 2.80 -22.85
C ASP A 582 1.23 4.27 -23.21
N TYR A 583 0.28 4.94 -23.86
CA TYR A 583 0.35 6.38 -24.11
C TYR A 583 0.43 7.17 -22.80
N THR A 584 -0.45 6.86 -21.84
CA THR A 584 -0.44 7.49 -20.51
C THR A 584 0.90 7.29 -19.81
N PHE A 585 1.46 6.08 -19.87
CA PHE A 585 2.77 5.79 -19.28
C PHE A 585 3.92 6.49 -20.01
N ALA A 586 3.87 6.62 -21.33
CA ALA A 586 4.84 7.38 -22.09
C ALA A 586 4.86 8.87 -21.72
N GLU A 587 3.69 9.48 -21.45
CA GLU A 587 3.61 10.86 -20.92
C GLU A 587 4.30 10.98 -19.55
N HIS A 588 4.07 10.03 -18.63
CA HIS A 588 4.76 10.02 -17.33
C HIS A 588 6.27 9.84 -17.47
N LEU A 589 6.72 8.94 -18.35
CA LEU A 589 8.14 8.72 -18.62
C LEU A 589 8.79 9.97 -19.22
N TYR A 590 8.12 10.65 -20.16
CA TYR A 590 8.59 11.89 -20.76
C TYR A 590 8.67 13.04 -19.74
N ALA A 591 7.66 13.22 -18.90
CA ALA A 591 7.66 14.24 -17.84
C ALA A 591 8.66 13.93 -16.71
N GLY A 592 8.84 12.66 -16.40
CA GLY A 592 9.67 12.16 -15.31
C GLY A 592 11.17 12.15 -15.60
N CYS A 593 11.56 11.84 -16.83
CA CYS A 593 12.95 11.67 -17.25
C CYS A 593 13.64 13.00 -17.61
N THR A 594 14.98 12.96 -17.72
CA THR A 594 15.81 14.09 -18.18
C THR A 594 16.84 13.60 -19.19
N GLY A 595 17.49 14.53 -19.91
CA GLY A 595 18.57 14.22 -20.86
C GLY A 595 18.17 13.25 -21.96
N ALA A 596 19.07 12.30 -22.29
CA ALA A 596 18.87 11.34 -23.36
C ALA A 596 17.62 10.45 -23.18
N GLU A 597 17.26 10.12 -21.93
CA GLU A 597 16.07 9.31 -21.64
C GLU A 597 14.79 10.10 -21.93
N ARG A 598 14.74 11.40 -21.61
CA ARG A 598 13.61 12.26 -21.97
C ARG A 598 13.41 12.31 -23.49
N GLU A 599 14.49 12.44 -24.26
CA GLU A 599 14.44 12.42 -25.73
C GLU A 599 13.99 11.06 -26.28
N ARG A 600 14.39 9.96 -25.62
CA ARG A 600 13.91 8.61 -25.97
C ARG A 600 12.39 8.50 -25.81
N PHE A 601 11.86 8.95 -24.67
CA PHE A 601 10.42 8.88 -24.41
C PHE A 601 9.62 9.93 -25.19
N ALA A 602 10.22 11.05 -25.58
CA ALA A 602 9.61 11.96 -26.55
C ALA A 602 9.34 11.26 -27.89
N ARG A 603 10.31 10.47 -28.39
CA ARG A 603 10.13 9.66 -29.61
C ARG A 603 9.05 8.60 -29.44
N LEU A 604 9.04 7.88 -28.31
CA LEU A 604 8.02 6.87 -28.02
C LEU A 604 6.61 7.48 -27.97
N LEU A 605 6.47 8.64 -27.33
CA LEU A 605 5.22 9.37 -27.24
C LEU A 605 4.70 9.79 -28.63
N ARG A 606 5.57 10.29 -29.51
CA ARG A 606 5.19 10.60 -30.90
C ARG A 606 4.82 9.36 -31.71
N TYR A 607 5.50 8.24 -31.50
CA TYR A 607 5.12 6.98 -32.14
C TYR A 607 3.69 6.58 -31.74
N LEU A 608 3.40 6.55 -30.44
CA LEU A 608 2.07 6.19 -29.92
C LEU A 608 0.99 7.20 -30.35
N ALA A 609 1.33 8.47 -30.49
CA ALA A 609 0.41 9.50 -30.98
C ALA A 609 0.15 9.45 -32.50
N GLY A 610 0.94 8.67 -33.25
CA GLY A 610 0.96 8.75 -34.72
C GLY A 610 1.43 10.11 -35.23
N GLY A 611 2.35 10.77 -34.50
CA GLY A 611 2.88 12.10 -34.81
C GLY A 611 2.04 13.26 -34.24
N ASP A 612 0.75 13.05 -33.99
CA ASP A 612 -0.17 14.10 -33.51
C ASP A 612 -0.43 13.98 -32.00
N VAL A 613 0.52 14.50 -31.21
CA VAL A 613 0.47 14.47 -29.74
C VAL A 613 -0.71 15.29 -29.20
N GLU A 614 -1.07 16.41 -29.82
CA GLU A 614 -2.15 17.26 -29.30
C GLU A 614 -3.53 16.60 -29.48
N ARG A 615 -3.75 15.91 -30.61
CA ARG A 615 -4.93 15.04 -30.80
C ARG A 615 -4.96 13.89 -29.79
N ALA A 616 -3.81 13.26 -29.53
CA ALA A 616 -3.72 12.16 -28.57
C ALA A 616 -4.03 12.65 -27.14
N ARG A 617 -3.50 13.82 -26.73
CA ARG A 617 -3.82 14.47 -25.45
C ARG A 617 -5.30 14.85 -25.33
N ALA A 618 -5.93 15.31 -26.41
CA ALA A 618 -7.36 15.61 -26.42
C ALA A 618 -8.23 14.37 -26.14
N ALA A 619 -7.80 13.19 -26.58
CA ALA A 619 -8.48 11.92 -26.36
C ALA A 619 -8.04 11.20 -25.07
N ALA A 620 -7.04 11.70 -24.34
CA ALA A 620 -6.44 10.98 -23.23
C ALA A 620 -7.38 10.91 -22.00
N PRO A 621 -7.43 9.77 -21.28
CA PRO A 621 -8.24 9.65 -20.08
C PRO A 621 -7.68 10.43 -18.88
N ASN A 622 -6.41 10.80 -18.89
CA ASN A 622 -5.70 11.51 -17.81
C ASN A 622 -5.51 13.02 -18.08
N ARG A 623 -6.43 13.66 -18.81
CA ARG A 623 -6.36 15.10 -19.18
C ARG A 623 -6.10 16.03 -18.00
N THR A 624 -6.65 15.75 -16.81
CA THR A 624 -6.37 16.54 -15.60
C THR A 624 -4.89 16.49 -15.22
N TRP A 625 -4.27 15.30 -15.20
CA TRP A 625 -2.83 15.16 -14.94
C TRP A 625 -2.02 15.88 -16.04
N LEU A 626 -2.42 15.73 -17.31
CA LEU A 626 -1.75 16.41 -18.43
C LEU A 626 -1.77 17.93 -18.29
N LEU A 627 -2.82 18.55 -17.73
CA LEU A 627 -2.80 19.99 -17.47
C LEU A 627 -1.56 20.38 -16.66
N TYR A 628 -1.29 19.68 -15.56
CA TYR A 628 -0.19 20.02 -14.63
C TYR A 628 1.20 19.59 -15.13
N HIS A 629 1.29 18.54 -15.95
CA HIS A 629 2.57 17.90 -16.25
C HIS A 629 2.98 17.93 -17.72
N ALA A 630 2.06 18.18 -18.65
CA ALA A 630 2.38 18.19 -20.07
C ALA A 630 3.28 19.38 -20.45
N ASP A 631 4.40 19.06 -21.08
CA ASP A 631 5.27 19.97 -21.81
C ASP A 631 5.13 19.74 -23.33
N PRO A 632 5.52 20.74 -24.17
CA PRO A 632 5.65 20.54 -25.61
C PRO A 632 6.61 19.39 -25.93
N VAL A 633 6.22 18.53 -26.88
CA VAL A 633 7.05 17.40 -27.33
C VAL A 633 7.83 17.83 -28.58
N PRO A 634 9.17 17.72 -28.61
CA PRO A 634 9.96 18.18 -29.76
C PRO A 634 9.79 17.28 -30.97
N GLY A 635 9.68 17.85 -32.18
CA GLY A 635 9.53 17.13 -33.45
C GLY A 635 8.07 16.85 -33.83
N ALA A 636 7.79 16.73 -35.13
CA ALA A 636 6.42 16.63 -35.67
C ALA A 636 6.08 15.26 -36.29
N GLU A 637 7.08 14.44 -36.61
CA GLU A 637 6.88 13.16 -37.30
C GLU A 637 6.77 11.99 -36.32
N ALA A 638 5.99 10.97 -36.71
CA ALA A 638 5.92 9.68 -36.04
C ALA A 638 7.20 8.87 -36.35
N PRO A 639 8.10 8.65 -35.38
CA PRO A 639 9.27 7.81 -35.61
C PRO A 639 8.88 6.33 -35.65
N SER A 640 9.72 5.48 -36.24
CA SER A 640 9.60 4.03 -36.06
C SER A 640 9.97 3.63 -34.63
N LEU A 641 9.41 2.51 -34.15
CA LEU A 641 9.89 1.90 -32.91
C LEU A 641 11.36 1.46 -33.05
N PRO A 642 12.16 1.59 -31.98
CA PRO A 642 13.44 0.88 -31.88
C PRO A 642 13.27 -0.62 -32.15
N GLU A 643 14.27 -1.24 -32.78
CA GLU A 643 14.20 -2.65 -33.24
C GLU A 643 13.82 -3.62 -32.11
N ASP A 644 14.34 -3.41 -30.90
CA ASP A 644 14.06 -4.27 -29.75
C ASP A 644 12.59 -4.17 -29.29
N LEU A 645 12.01 -2.96 -29.27
CA LEU A 645 10.60 -2.73 -28.94
C LEU A 645 9.70 -3.21 -30.08
N HIS A 646 10.08 -2.94 -31.32
CA HIS A 646 9.37 -3.44 -32.50
C HIS A 646 9.23 -4.98 -32.44
N ARG A 647 10.33 -5.68 -32.14
CA ARG A 647 10.31 -7.14 -31.97
C ARG A 647 9.40 -7.60 -30.83
N LYS A 648 9.36 -6.90 -29.69
CA LYS A 648 8.50 -7.27 -28.55
C LYS A 648 6.99 -7.07 -28.85
N VAL A 649 6.65 -6.03 -29.62
CA VAL A 649 5.25 -5.67 -29.93
C VAL A 649 4.70 -6.47 -31.10
N PHE A 650 5.48 -6.63 -32.18
CA PHE A 650 5.02 -7.27 -33.42
C PHE A 650 5.55 -8.69 -33.59
N GLY A 651 6.74 -8.99 -33.06
CA GLY A 651 7.33 -10.32 -33.15
C GLY A 651 6.94 -11.26 -32.01
N SER A 652 7.47 -12.48 -32.10
CA SER A 652 7.41 -13.45 -31.01
C SER A 652 8.36 -13.05 -29.87
N TRP A 653 7.95 -13.27 -28.63
CA TRP A 653 8.66 -12.82 -27.44
C TRP A 653 8.62 -13.85 -26.31
N PHE A 654 9.77 -14.00 -25.63
CA PHE A 654 9.97 -15.00 -24.58
C PHE A 654 10.19 -14.32 -23.22
N LEU A 655 9.23 -14.50 -22.33
CA LEU A 655 9.21 -14.01 -20.95
C LEU A 655 9.74 -15.11 -20.02
N GLY A 656 11.06 -15.32 -20.06
CA GLY A 656 11.72 -16.46 -19.40
C GLY A 656 11.42 -16.56 -17.90
N GLN A 657 11.49 -15.43 -17.17
CA GLN A 657 11.20 -15.41 -15.72
C GLN A 657 9.73 -15.68 -15.39
N LYS A 658 8.81 -15.53 -16.36
CA LYS A 658 7.39 -15.85 -16.21
C LYS A 658 7.01 -17.27 -16.63
N GLY A 659 7.92 -17.96 -17.33
CA GLY A 659 7.55 -19.21 -17.99
C GLY A 659 6.52 -19.02 -19.09
N LEU A 660 6.52 -17.86 -19.76
CA LEU A 660 5.56 -17.51 -20.82
C LEU A 660 6.28 -17.18 -22.12
N ALA A 661 5.69 -17.56 -23.24
CA ALA A 661 6.09 -17.11 -24.57
C ALA A 661 4.86 -16.65 -25.34
N ILE A 662 5.01 -15.53 -26.03
CA ILE A 662 4.00 -15.03 -26.96
C ILE A 662 4.54 -15.30 -28.36
N LEU A 663 3.83 -16.11 -29.13
CA LEU A 663 4.14 -16.38 -30.52
C LEU A 663 3.22 -15.54 -31.38
N ARG A 664 3.79 -14.84 -32.37
CA ARG A 664 3.05 -13.97 -33.30
C ARG A 664 3.61 -14.17 -34.71
N ASP A 665 2.71 -14.20 -35.68
CA ASP A 665 3.02 -14.20 -37.11
C ASP A 665 1.88 -13.54 -37.91
N GLY A 666 2.17 -13.16 -39.16
CA GLY A 666 1.21 -12.48 -40.03
C GLY A 666 0.94 -11.01 -39.66
N SER A 667 0.06 -10.38 -40.43
CA SER A 667 -0.33 -8.97 -40.28
C SER A 667 -1.79 -8.75 -40.69
N GLY A 668 -2.41 -7.68 -40.19
CA GLY A 668 -3.81 -7.34 -40.46
C GLY A 668 -4.77 -8.53 -40.23
N ALA A 669 -5.57 -8.86 -41.25
CA ALA A 669 -6.56 -9.95 -41.18
C ALA A 669 -5.94 -11.36 -41.08
N GLU A 670 -4.67 -11.52 -41.47
CA GLU A 670 -3.94 -12.79 -41.41
C GLU A 670 -3.12 -12.94 -40.12
N ALA A 671 -3.19 -11.95 -39.21
CA ALA A 671 -2.43 -11.99 -37.97
C ALA A 671 -2.89 -13.16 -37.08
N GLN A 672 -1.92 -13.96 -36.65
CA GLN A 672 -2.12 -15.09 -35.75
C GLN A 672 -1.22 -14.94 -34.53
N GLY A 673 -1.65 -15.53 -33.41
CA GLY A 673 -0.76 -15.66 -32.27
C GLY A 673 -1.21 -16.70 -31.27
N ALA A 674 -0.27 -17.09 -30.42
CA ALA A 674 -0.48 -18.09 -29.38
C ALA A 674 0.26 -17.68 -28.10
N LEU A 675 -0.38 -17.93 -26.96
CA LEU A 675 0.27 -17.89 -25.65
C LEU A 675 0.74 -19.30 -25.31
N VAL A 676 2.03 -19.47 -25.08
CA VAL A 676 2.62 -20.72 -24.59
C VAL A 676 3.07 -20.53 -23.17
N ARG A 677 2.63 -21.43 -22.28
CA ARG A 677 3.09 -21.51 -20.89
C ARG A 677 4.00 -22.72 -20.72
N PHE A 678 5.22 -22.49 -20.27
CA PHE A 678 6.24 -23.52 -20.08
C PHE A 678 6.90 -23.49 -18.68
N GLY A 679 6.48 -22.60 -17.79
CA GLY A 679 6.99 -22.52 -16.41
C GLY A 679 5.92 -22.24 -15.35
N PRO A 680 6.33 -22.19 -14.06
CA PRO A 680 5.43 -21.85 -12.96
C PRO A 680 5.00 -20.38 -13.08
N SER A 681 3.69 -20.15 -13.14
CA SER A 681 3.09 -18.82 -13.19
C SER A 681 2.26 -18.61 -11.92
N LEU A 682 2.52 -17.52 -11.19
CA LEU A 682 1.73 -17.12 -10.03
C LEU A 682 0.48 -16.37 -10.51
N ASN A 683 -0.70 -16.94 -10.28
CA ASN A 683 -1.97 -16.23 -10.46
C ASN A 683 -2.18 -15.25 -9.29
N HIS A 684 -2.99 -14.20 -9.50
CA HIS A 684 -3.47 -13.37 -8.40
C HIS A 684 -4.38 -14.23 -7.50
N GLY A 685 -4.11 -14.25 -6.19
CA GLY A 685 -4.77 -15.13 -5.21
C GLY A 685 -3.78 -15.71 -4.21
#